data_AF-A0A218QJI5-F1
#
_entry.id   AF-A0A218QJI5-F1
#
_cell.length_a   1.000
_cell.length_b   1.000
_cell.length_c   1.000
_cell.angle_alpha   90.00
_cell.angle_beta   90.00
_cell.angle_gamma   90.00
#
_symmetry.space_group_name_H-M   'P 1'
#
loop_
_entity.id
_entity.type
_entity.pdbx_description
1 polymer ?
#
loop_
_entity_poly.entity_id
_entity_poly.type
_entity_poly.pdbx_seq_one_letter_code
_entity_poly.pdbx_strand_id
1 'polypeptide(L)'
;MPIKEEDLQELKNSNSLSRESYGFWKKAEGNENNQGLSQIVTVLRRRVAVIASVAVIVTTGTIGWSATRIPKYEGKFQLLVEPLKTSDNELLILLSQTLQQNVNEITRQNTTALDYQALMEVLKSPKLINPVIQELQKQYPEISYDRLVGNDVSGKLASGREGTLYVNRMAKGKDESRIIEVRYRDSDPQKVQIILDRISQAYRKYSQQQQQTNLRQGIKFVDEQLPKLRHRVNALQGQLQFFQQQHDLFNPQLQGEQLLKRRDELQATKLETEKKLAEAKSLYLSLQGQLGMPQNEAIAASALSESPQYQQILNRIRDIEAKIATESVRFKDESPTIRLLREQRDKLIPLLNKEAQLTLGNNAPDVELNSSKIGGFQNSVRRELIQQLANNTNQVKSLEASLSATKAAQIQLNQQILEYPVLSRQYANMQRELQAATDTLNQLLNRQEALRVDAAQQEVPWELIMPPTLPRNKTGQLMPVSPSGASNILLGGAAGILLGILVAFVIDNLENVYHDGDEVKQTTQLPLLGVIPFHKELKKLARTGDVIQLTKKHNPERELDNYAKSVQYKSAQFLEAFCSFYTKVQSYKIEASIRSIAITSATSGEGKTTVAAYLAQIAAEAGARVLLVDGDLRHPQIHLRFGLLNNQGLSEVLSEGIDISKVIQQSPLDDNLFILTAGRIPANPTKLLSSLTMQTFIDRSQTNYDLVVYDTPHLLGRLDTNVLLSQLDGIVLVTGLGKALRPTLKQALEELKSSRVSILGTVANTVEH
;
A
#
# COMPACT_ATOMS: atom_id res chain seq x y z
N MET A 1 -28.46 -34.67 -39.73
CA MET A 1 -28.85 -33.80 -40.87
C MET A 1 -30.36 -33.62 -40.82
N PRO A 2 -30.88 -32.44 -41.19
CA PRO A 2 -31.46 -31.50 -40.23
C PRO A 2 -32.93 -31.16 -40.52
N ILE A 3 -33.59 -30.41 -39.64
CA ILE A 3 -34.39 -29.22 -39.98
C ILE A 3 -34.35 -28.28 -38.76
N LYS A 4 -34.07 -27.01 -39.03
CA LYS A 4 -34.23 -25.86 -38.13
C LYS A 4 -35.66 -25.37 -38.22
N GLU A 5 -36.21 -24.88 -37.12
CA GLU A 5 -37.15 -23.74 -37.03
C GLU A 5 -37.39 -23.56 -35.51
N GLU A 6 -36.89 -22.50 -34.86
CA GLU A 6 -37.53 -21.17 -34.88
C GLU A 6 -39.05 -21.29 -34.74
N ASP A 7 -39.49 -21.63 -33.52
CA ASP A 7 -40.57 -20.97 -32.80
C ASP A 7 -40.87 -21.72 -31.49
N LEU A 8 -41.33 -20.99 -30.46
CA LEU A 8 -41.73 -21.44 -29.12
C LEU A 8 -40.66 -21.41 -28.02
N GLN A 9 -40.15 -20.21 -27.72
CA GLN A 9 -39.91 -19.79 -26.32
C GLN A 9 -40.35 -18.33 -26.11
N GLU A 10 -41.65 -18.09 -26.21
CA GLU A 10 -42.30 -17.07 -25.39
C GLU A 10 -42.75 -17.72 -24.07
N LEU A 11 -42.54 -16.99 -22.97
CA LEU A 11 -43.05 -17.15 -21.59
C LEU A 11 -41.95 -17.29 -20.53
N LYS A 12 -41.11 -16.26 -20.40
CA LYS A 12 -40.71 -15.76 -19.08
C LYS A 12 -40.19 -14.32 -19.18
N ASN A 13 -40.76 -13.47 -18.32
CA ASN A 13 -40.42 -12.08 -18.02
C ASN A 13 -41.09 -11.00 -18.90
N SER A 14 -42.38 -10.82 -18.66
CA SER A 14 -43.05 -9.53 -18.83
C SER A 14 -42.66 -8.58 -17.69
N ASN A 15 -41.80 -7.60 -17.97
CA ASN A 15 -41.79 -6.28 -17.33
C ASN A 15 -40.72 -5.38 -17.97
N SER A 16 -41.07 -4.71 -19.06
CA SER A 16 -40.35 -3.53 -19.56
C SER A 16 -41.23 -2.72 -20.52
N LEU A 17 -42.32 -2.15 -19.98
CA LEU A 17 -42.97 -1.01 -20.62
C LEU A 17 -42.32 0.28 -20.10
N SER A 18 -41.50 0.87 -20.97
CA SER A 18 -41.38 2.31 -21.23
C SER A 18 -41.81 3.26 -20.09
N ARG A 19 -40.83 3.62 -19.25
CA ARG A 19 -40.84 4.86 -18.46
C ARG A 19 -39.50 5.57 -18.62
N GLU A 20 -39.45 6.44 -19.61
CA GLU A 20 -38.47 7.52 -19.74
C GLU A 20 -39.23 8.73 -20.30
N SER A 21 -39.14 9.96 -19.81
CA SER A 21 -38.68 10.52 -18.54
C SER A 21 -39.15 11.98 -18.59
N TYR A 22 -40.20 12.33 -17.85
CA TYR A 22 -40.55 13.73 -17.60
C TYR A 22 -39.45 14.30 -16.70
N GLY A 23 -38.47 14.94 -17.33
CA GLY A 23 -37.35 15.62 -16.67
C GLY A 23 -37.24 17.06 -17.17
N PHE A 24 -38.30 17.85 -16.99
CA PHE A 24 -38.18 19.30 -17.13
C PHE A 24 -37.38 19.81 -15.93
N TRP A 25 -36.20 20.35 -16.22
CA TRP A 25 -35.27 20.88 -15.25
C TRP A 25 -35.90 22.01 -14.44
N LYS A 26 -36.11 21.74 -13.15
CA LYS A 26 -36.29 22.75 -12.11
C LYS A 26 -34.98 23.54 -12.02
N LYS A 27 -34.91 24.70 -12.68
CA LYS A 27 -33.80 25.63 -12.52
C LYS A 27 -33.92 26.25 -11.13
N ALA A 28 -33.03 25.82 -10.25
CA ALA A 28 -32.88 26.38 -8.91
C ALA A 28 -32.52 27.87 -8.99
N GLU A 29 -33.12 28.65 -8.11
CA GLU A 29 -32.68 29.99 -7.74
C GLU A 29 -31.22 29.91 -7.26
N GLY A 30 -30.37 30.73 -7.86
CA GLY A 30 -28.94 30.78 -7.57
C GLY A 30 -28.17 31.19 -8.81
N ASN A 31 -28.27 32.44 -9.24
CA ASN A 31 -27.68 32.87 -10.51
C ASN A 31 -27.19 34.33 -10.50
N GLU A 32 -26.31 34.68 -9.55
CA GLU A 32 -25.42 35.85 -9.71
C GLU A 32 -24.03 35.48 -10.28
N ASN A 33 -23.61 34.21 -10.27
CA ASN A 33 -22.28 33.80 -10.76
C ASN A 33 -22.25 33.09 -12.13
N ASN A 34 -23.39 32.94 -12.80
CA ASN A 34 -23.49 32.13 -14.03
C ASN A 34 -23.59 32.96 -15.33
N GLN A 35 -23.61 34.29 -15.23
CA GLN A 35 -23.69 35.16 -16.40
C GLN A 35 -22.38 35.15 -17.23
N GLY A 36 -21.22 35.05 -16.58
CA GLY A 36 -19.92 34.99 -17.27
C GLY A 36 -19.72 33.69 -18.06
N LEU A 37 -20.17 32.54 -17.54
CA LEU A 37 -20.02 31.24 -18.20
C LEU A 37 -20.88 31.13 -19.46
N SER A 38 -22.12 31.65 -19.45
CA SER A 38 -22.95 31.69 -20.65
C SER A 38 -22.37 32.58 -21.75
N GLN A 39 -21.74 33.70 -21.38
CA GLN A 39 -21.07 34.60 -22.34
C GLN A 39 -19.87 33.92 -23.01
N ILE A 40 -19.06 33.19 -22.22
CA ILE A 40 -17.93 32.41 -22.76
C ILE A 40 -18.42 31.38 -23.78
N VAL A 41 -19.50 30.65 -23.46
CA VAL A 41 -20.06 29.64 -24.39
C VAL A 41 -20.56 30.26 -25.69
N THR A 42 -21.18 31.45 -25.65
CA THR A 42 -21.64 32.13 -26.86
C THR A 42 -20.49 32.64 -27.74
N VAL A 43 -19.43 33.20 -27.14
CA VAL A 43 -18.22 33.64 -27.85
C VAL A 43 -17.55 32.45 -28.52
N LEU A 44 -17.39 31.36 -27.77
CA LEU A 44 -16.80 30.11 -28.26
C LEU A 44 -17.58 29.58 -29.47
N ARG A 45 -18.91 29.53 -29.41
CA ARG A 45 -19.77 29.02 -30.50
C ARG A 45 -19.69 29.88 -31.77
N ARG A 46 -19.54 31.19 -31.63
CA ARG A 46 -19.48 32.13 -32.75
C ARG A 46 -18.12 32.13 -33.45
N ARG A 47 -17.05 31.87 -32.68
CA ARG A 47 -15.66 31.93 -33.16
C ARG A 47 -14.98 30.57 -33.22
N VAL A 48 -15.73 29.46 -33.25
CA VAL A 48 -15.19 28.09 -33.37
C VAL A 48 -14.20 27.98 -34.54
N ALA A 49 -14.50 28.62 -35.68
CA ALA A 49 -13.61 28.62 -36.85
C ALA A 49 -12.24 29.27 -36.56
N VAL A 50 -12.20 30.32 -35.74
CA VAL A 50 -10.95 31.01 -35.32
C VAL A 50 -10.17 30.14 -34.33
N ILE A 51 -10.87 29.52 -33.37
CA ILE A 51 -10.23 28.63 -32.39
C ILE A 51 -9.62 27.42 -33.10
N ALA A 52 -10.36 26.83 -34.04
CA ALA A 52 -9.90 25.70 -34.84
C ALA A 52 -8.69 26.07 -35.71
N SER A 53 -8.68 27.25 -36.36
CA SER A 53 -7.56 27.66 -37.22
C SER A 53 -6.28 27.91 -36.41
N VAL A 54 -6.37 28.60 -35.26
CA VAL A 54 -5.23 28.83 -34.36
C VAL A 54 -4.71 27.51 -33.80
N ALA A 55 -5.61 26.60 -33.39
CA ALA A 55 -5.22 25.28 -32.91
C ALA A 55 -4.46 24.47 -33.96
N VAL A 56 -4.92 24.49 -35.22
CA VAL A 56 -4.23 23.84 -36.34
C VAL A 56 -2.84 24.46 -36.58
N ILE A 57 -2.73 25.78 -36.62
CA ILE A 57 -1.45 26.48 -36.86
C ILE A 57 -0.42 26.14 -35.77
N VAL A 58 -0.82 26.23 -34.50
CA VAL A 58 0.06 25.93 -33.36
C VAL A 58 0.47 24.46 -33.37
N THR A 59 -0.49 23.56 -33.61
CA THR A 59 -0.21 22.11 -33.66
C THR A 59 0.76 21.78 -34.80
N THR A 60 0.52 22.28 -36.02
CA THR A 60 1.42 22.10 -37.17
C THR A 60 2.81 22.69 -36.90
N GLY A 61 2.89 23.86 -36.24
CA GLY A 61 4.17 24.45 -35.81
C GLY A 61 4.93 23.56 -34.82
N THR A 62 4.25 22.99 -33.82
CA THR A 62 4.87 22.06 -32.86
C THR A 62 5.30 20.75 -33.50
N ILE A 63 4.57 20.25 -34.50
CA ILE A 63 4.97 19.08 -35.29
C ILE A 63 6.24 19.38 -36.09
N GLY A 64 6.26 20.50 -36.81
CA GLY A 64 7.43 20.92 -37.58
C GLY A 64 8.66 21.13 -36.72
N TRP A 65 8.50 21.80 -35.57
CA TRP A 65 9.56 21.97 -34.59
C TRP A 65 10.03 20.63 -33.99
N SER A 66 9.11 19.72 -33.68
CA SER A 66 9.44 18.38 -33.17
C SER A 66 10.19 17.54 -34.21
N ALA A 67 9.91 17.71 -35.51
CA ALA A 67 10.58 16.98 -36.59
C ALA A 67 12.04 17.42 -36.79
N THR A 68 12.41 18.63 -36.38
CA THR A 68 13.79 19.13 -36.47
C THR A 68 14.71 18.66 -35.34
N ARG A 69 14.18 17.98 -34.31
CA ARG A 69 14.97 17.47 -33.19
C ARG A 69 15.58 16.10 -33.52
N ILE A 70 16.84 15.93 -33.13
CA ILE A 70 17.57 14.67 -33.28
C ILE A 70 16.84 13.57 -32.48
N PRO A 71 16.47 12.44 -33.11
CA PRO A 71 15.81 11.34 -32.44
C PRO A 71 16.77 10.67 -31.45
N LYS A 72 16.28 10.41 -30.23
CA LYS A 72 17.04 9.71 -29.19
C LYS A 72 16.44 8.32 -28.99
N TYR A 73 17.32 7.33 -28.92
CA TYR A 73 16.96 5.93 -28.73
C TYR A 73 17.39 5.47 -27.34
N GLU A 74 16.57 4.66 -26.69
CA GLU A 74 16.89 4.04 -25.40
C GLU A 74 16.85 2.53 -25.57
N GLY A 75 17.95 1.89 -25.21
CA GLY A 75 18.05 0.44 -25.11
C GLY A 75 18.04 0.01 -23.67
N LYS A 76 17.65 -1.24 -23.43
CA LYS A 76 17.71 -1.83 -22.11
C LYS A 76 17.96 -3.33 -22.15
N PHE A 77 18.50 -3.86 -21.06
CA PHE A 77 18.57 -5.29 -20.78
C PHE A 77 18.22 -5.55 -19.32
N GLN A 78 17.83 -6.79 -19.01
CA GLN A 78 17.46 -7.21 -17.66
C GLN A 78 18.24 -8.46 -17.29
N LEU A 79 18.81 -8.42 -16.08
CA LEU A 79 19.55 -9.53 -15.48
C LEU A 79 18.79 -10.05 -14.26
N LEU A 80 18.60 -11.38 -14.21
CA LEU A 80 18.21 -12.06 -12.98
C LEU A 80 19.45 -12.20 -12.12
N VAL A 81 19.45 -11.52 -10.97
CA VAL A 81 20.50 -11.65 -9.97
C VAL A 81 19.93 -12.46 -8.82
N GLU A 82 20.25 -13.75 -8.82
CA GLU A 82 20.06 -14.58 -7.64
C GLU A 82 21.10 -14.23 -6.57
N PRO A 83 20.71 -14.09 -5.30
CA PRO A 83 21.69 -14.00 -4.23
C PRO A 83 22.52 -15.28 -4.21
N LEU A 84 23.83 -15.16 -3.97
CA LEU A 84 24.65 -16.30 -3.56
C LEU A 84 23.92 -16.97 -2.39
N LYS A 85 23.66 -18.28 -2.48
CA LYS A 85 22.89 -19.01 -1.48
C LYS A 85 23.40 -18.65 -0.08
N THR A 86 22.48 -18.25 0.80
CA THR A 86 22.73 -17.81 2.19
C THR A 86 23.50 -18.83 3.04
N SER A 87 23.65 -20.06 2.55
CA SER A 87 24.38 -21.16 3.16
C SER A 87 25.89 -20.93 3.35
N ASP A 88 26.54 -20.07 2.56
CA ASP A 88 27.97 -19.76 2.74
C ASP A 88 28.23 -18.89 3.98
N ASN A 89 27.28 -18.00 4.30
CA ASN A 89 27.31 -17.20 5.52
C ASN A 89 26.95 -18.05 6.76
N GLU A 90 26.02 -19.01 6.64
CA GLU A 90 25.70 -19.94 7.73
C GLU A 90 26.89 -20.80 8.11
N LEU A 91 27.69 -21.26 7.14
CA LEU A 91 28.93 -22.00 7.37
C LEU A 91 29.93 -21.18 8.21
N LEU A 92 30.13 -19.90 7.84
CA LEU A 92 31.01 -18.99 8.59
C LEU A 92 30.48 -18.69 9.99
N ILE A 93 29.16 -18.56 10.15
CA ILE A 93 28.51 -18.37 11.45
C ILE A 93 28.68 -19.61 12.32
N LEU A 94 28.37 -20.80 11.80
CA LEU A 94 28.50 -22.07 12.50
C LEU A 94 29.94 -22.34 12.95
N LEU A 95 30.92 -22.05 12.08
CA LEU A 95 32.34 -22.19 12.40
C LEU A 95 32.85 -21.15 13.40
N SER A 96 32.35 -19.90 13.32
CA SER A 96 32.71 -18.86 14.30
C SER A 96 32.25 -19.23 15.71
N GLN A 97 31.08 -19.87 15.83
CA GLN A 97 30.51 -20.30 17.10
C GLN A 97 31.25 -21.53 17.67
N THR A 98 31.72 -22.44 16.82
CA THR A 98 32.35 -23.71 17.24
C THR A 98 33.85 -23.61 17.48
N LEU A 99 34.58 -22.76 16.74
CA LEU A 99 36.04 -22.68 16.87
C LEU A 99 36.51 -21.73 17.98
N GLN A 100 35.64 -20.89 18.56
CA GLN A 100 35.95 -19.90 19.62
C GLN A 100 37.18 -19.00 19.32
N GLN A 101 37.70 -19.02 18.10
CA GLN A 101 38.76 -18.13 17.66
C GLN A 101 38.14 -16.82 17.19
N ASN A 102 38.87 -15.72 17.42
CA ASN A 102 38.53 -14.37 16.97
C ASN A 102 38.46 -14.29 15.43
N VAL A 103 37.41 -14.85 14.83
CA VAL A 103 37.06 -14.66 13.41
C VAL A 103 36.32 -13.31 13.22
N ASN A 104 36.25 -12.49 14.27
CA ASN A 104 35.63 -11.17 14.28
C ASN A 104 36.19 -10.20 13.21
N GLU A 105 37.35 -10.45 12.62
CA GLU A 105 37.86 -9.68 11.48
C GLU A 105 37.30 -10.14 10.13
N ILE A 106 36.95 -11.41 9.95
CA ILE A 106 36.42 -11.95 8.69
C ILE A 106 34.88 -11.85 8.66
N THR A 107 34.20 -11.97 9.80
CA THR A 107 32.73 -11.97 9.88
C THR A 107 32.10 -10.56 9.86
N ARG A 108 32.87 -9.51 10.18
CA ARG A 108 32.36 -8.12 10.18
C ARG A 108 32.12 -7.52 8.80
N GLN A 109 32.66 -8.10 7.73
CA GLN A 109 32.47 -7.57 6.37
C GLN A 109 31.31 -8.22 5.59
N ASN A 110 30.77 -9.36 6.03
CA ASN A 110 29.83 -10.16 5.21
C ASN A 110 28.44 -10.40 5.83
N THR A 111 28.07 -9.70 6.91
CA THR A 111 26.83 -9.97 7.68
C THR A 111 25.55 -9.31 7.15
N THR A 112 25.55 -8.68 5.99
CA THR A 112 24.32 -8.11 5.43
C THR A 112 23.87 -8.91 4.22
N ALA A 113 22.63 -9.43 4.31
CA ALA A 113 21.82 -9.81 3.17
C ALA A 113 22.12 -8.87 2.01
N LEU A 114 22.54 -9.42 0.87
CA LEU A 114 23.04 -8.69 -0.29
C LEU A 114 22.24 -7.40 -0.50
N ASP A 115 22.83 -6.27 -0.12
CA ASP A 115 22.22 -4.99 -0.36
C ASP A 115 22.34 -4.78 -1.87
N TYR A 116 21.21 -4.93 -2.57
CA TYR A 116 21.17 -4.71 -4.01
C TYR A 116 21.73 -3.31 -4.35
N GLN A 117 21.71 -2.36 -3.41
CA GLN A 117 22.42 -1.08 -3.53
C GLN A 117 23.94 -1.27 -3.63
N ALA A 118 24.56 -2.04 -2.74
CA ALA A 118 25.99 -2.35 -2.80
C ALA A 118 26.35 -3.08 -4.10
N LEU A 119 25.51 -4.00 -4.57
CA LEU A 119 25.72 -4.66 -5.86
C LEU A 119 25.65 -3.67 -7.02
N MET A 120 24.66 -2.78 -7.04
CA MET A 120 24.55 -1.75 -8.09
C MET A 120 25.75 -0.80 -8.10
N GLU A 121 26.32 -0.46 -6.95
CA GLU A 121 27.56 0.32 -6.86
C GLU A 121 28.77 -0.46 -7.39
N VAL A 122 28.87 -1.75 -7.09
CA VAL A 122 29.92 -2.63 -7.66
C VAL A 122 29.78 -2.73 -9.18
N LEU A 123 28.55 -2.82 -9.70
CA LEU A 123 28.28 -2.84 -11.14
C LEU A 123 28.69 -1.54 -11.83
N LYS A 124 28.59 -0.41 -11.13
CA LYS A 124 29.06 0.90 -11.61
C LYS A 124 30.55 1.13 -11.39
N SER A 125 31.25 0.24 -10.67
CA SER A 125 32.62 0.49 -10.24
C SER A 125 33.60 0.65 -11.43
N PRO A 126 34.65 1.48 -11.30
CA PRO A 126 35.67 1.65 -12.33
C PRO A 126 36.35 0.32 -12.69
N LYS A 127 36.52 -0.59 -11.72
CA LYS A 127 37.13 -1.91 -11.93
C LYS A 127 36.36 -2.74 -12.96
N LEU A 128 35.03 -2.65 -12.98
CA LEU A 128 34.19 -3.40 -13.91
C LEU A 128 33.99 -2.67 -15.23
N ILE A 129 33.80 -1.34 -15.18
CA ILE A 129 33.41 -0.54 -16.34
C ILE A 129 34.61 -0.06 -17.18
N ASN A 130 35.78 0.23 -16.58
CA ASN A 130 36.94 0.73 -17.34
C ASN A 130 37.44 -0.23 -18.44
N PRO A 131 37.52 -1.55 -18.23
CA PRO A 131 37.89 -2.47 -19.30
C PRO A 131 36.92 -2.40 -20.49
N VAL A 132 35.63 -2.21 -20.22
CA VAL A 132 34.59 -2.05 -21.25
C VAL A 132 34.79 -0.73 -22.00
N ILE A 133 35.07 0.35 -21.27
CA ILE A 133 35.36 1.67 -21.88
C ILE A 133 36.58 1.61 -22.79
N GLN A 134 37.67 0.95 -22.38
CA GLN A 134 38.88 0.83 -23.21
C GLN A 134 38.60 0.11 -24.53
N GLU A 135 37.68 -0.86 -24.54
CA GLU A 135 37.25 -1.53 -25.76
C GLU A 135 36.37 -0.61 -26.62
N LEU A 136 35.40 0.07 -25.99
CA LEU A 136 34.46 0.97 -26.67
C LEU A 136 35.15 2.23 -27.24
N GLN A 137 36.18 2.75 -26.57
CA GLN A 137 36.95 3.93 -27.00
C GLN A 137 37.64 3.75 -28.36
N LYS A 138 37.88 2.51 -28.80
CA LYS A 138 38.41 2.22 -30.13
C LYS A 138 37.45 2.62 -31.25
N GLN A 139 36.15 2.55 -30.99
CA GLN A 139 35.09 2.87 -31.95
C GLN A 139 34.40 4.21 -31.64
N TYR A 140 34.41 4.62 -30.36
CA TYR A 140 33.74 5.81 -29.84
C TYR A 140 34.66 6.56 -28.87
N PRO A 141 35.61 7.39 -29.37
CA PRO A 141 36.63 8.06 -28.54
C PRO A 141 36.06 9.00 -27.46
N GLU A 142 34.82 9.43 -27.64
CA GLU A 142 34.12 10.37 -26.76
C GLU A 142 33.51 9.71 -25.50
N ILE A 143 33.60 8.38 -25.38
CA ILE A 143 33.15 7.63 -24.20
C ILE A 143 34.22 7.70 -23.11
N SER A 144 33.80 8.12 -21.92
CA SER A 144 34.62 8.13 -20.71
C SER A 144 33.82 7.59 -19.53
N TYR A 145 34.50 7.25 -18.43
CA TYR A 145 33.84 6.73 -17.23
C TYR A 145 32.87 7.76 -16.64
N ASP A 146 33.32 9.01 -16.53
CA ASP A 146 32.49 10.11 -16.00
C ASP A 146 31.28 10.41 -16.89
N ARG A 147 31.38 10.15 -18.20
CA ARG A 147 30.25 10.30 -19.11
C ARG A 147 29.28 9.13 -19.00
N LEU A 148 29.81 7.90 -18.90
CA LEU A 148 29.03 6.67 -18.87
C LEU A 148 28.35 6.43 -17.52
N VAL A 149 28.99 6.73 -16.40
CA VAL A 149 28.47 6.44 -15.04
C VAL A 149 28.10 7.72 -14.28
N GLY A 150 28.56 8.88 -14.76
CA GLY A 150 28.60 10.18 -14.08
C GLY A 150 27.55 10.44 -12.99
N ASN A 151 28.06 10.77 -11.79
CA ASN A 151 27.41 11.30 -10.58
C ASN A 151 25.87 11.45 -10.65
N ASP A 152 25.14 10.34 -10.73
CA ASP A 152 23.70 10.32 -10.53
C ASP A 152 23.40 10.01 -9.06
N VAL A 153 23.39 11.06 -8.24
CA VAL A 153 22.97 11.02 -6.83
C VAL A 153 21.44 10.84 -6.70
N SER A 154 20.69 10.84 -7.82
CA SER A 154 19.23 11.05 -7.79
C SER A 154 18.36 9.86 -8.23
N GLY A 155 18.95 8.75 -8.69
CA GLY A 155 18.21 7.51 -8.97
C GLY A 155 17.05 7.67 -9.96
N LYS A 156 17.09 8.70 -10.81
CA LYS A 156 16.12 8.96 -11.86
C LYS A 156 16.89 9.41 -13.08
N LEU A 157 16.61 8.81 -14.24
CA LEU A 157 16.96 9.43 -15.51
C LEU A 157 16.37 10.85 -15.50
N ALA A 158 17.19 11.87 -15.24
CA ALA A 158 16.86 13.22 -15.66
C ALA A 158 16.58 13.09 -17.15
N SER A 159 15.34 13.34 -17.56
CA SER A 159 14.68 12.86 -18.78
C SER A 159 15.33 13.29 -20.11
N GLY A 160 16.57 13.81 -20.09
CA GLY A 160 17.34 14.19 -21.26
C GLY A 160 18.86 14.00 -21.19
N ARG A 161 19.46 13.38 -20.14
CA ARG A 161 20.92 13.14 -20.14
C ARG A 161 21.28 11.99 -21.08
N GLU A 162 22.08 12.31 -22.09
CA GLU A 162 22.60 11.35 -23.07
C GLU A 162 23.93 10.78 -22.60
N GLY A 163 24.21 9.53 -22.96
CA GLY A 163 25.50 8.91 -22.71
C GLY A 163 25.68 8.32 -21.32
N THR A 164 24.68 8.38 -20.44
CA THR A 164 24.73 7.83 -19.07
C THR A 164 24.04 6.47 -18.97
N LEU A 165 24.68 5.54 -18.26
CA LEU A 165 24.21 4.23 -17.90
C LEU A 165 23.39 4.30 -16.61
N TYR A 166 22.18 3.76 -16.66
CA TYR A 166 21.31 3.67 -15.52
C TYR A 166 21.14 2.23 -15.10
N VAL A 167 21.51 1.92 -13.85
CA VAL A 167 21.40 0.58 -13.25
C VAL A 167 20.44 0.70 -12.09
N ASN A 168 19.32 0.00 -12.15
CA ASN A 168 18.31 0.05 -11.09
C ASN A 168 17.62 -1.29 -10.89
N ARG A 169 17.11 -1.50 -9.69
CA ARG A 169 16.29 -2.66 -9.35
C ARG A 169 14.86 -2.43 -9.84
N MET A 170 14.28 -3.44 -10.48
CA MET A 170 12.88 -3.38 -10.92
C MET A 170 11.95 -3.53 -9.71
N ALA A 171 11.14 -2.52 -9.42
CA ALA A 171 10.10 -2.62 -8.38
C ALA A 171 8.81 -3.18 -8.98
N LYS A 172 8.22 -4.21 -8.37
CA LYS A 172 6.91 -4.76 -8.77
C LYS A 172 6.00 -4.88 -7.56
N GLY A 173 5.33 -3.80 -7.19
CA GLY A 173 4.44 -3.74 -6.02
C GLY A 173 5.18 -3.33 -4.74
N LYS A 174 4.82 -3.94 -3.60
CA LYS A 174 5.46 -3.68 -2.29
C LYS A 174 6.83 -4.36 -2.14
N ASP A 175 7.13 -5.36 -2.96
CA ASP A 175 8.38 -6.11 -2.91
C ASP A 175 9.29 -5.73 -4.09
N GLU A 176 10.57 -5.51 -3.82
CA GLU A 176 11.58 -5.25 -4.83
C GLU A 176 11.99 -6.56 -5.54
N SER A 177 11.98 -6.60 -6.88
CA SER A 177 12.26 -7.84 -7.62
C SER A 177 13.76 -8.19 -7.65
N ARG A 178 14.10 -9.45 -7.93
CA ARG A 178 15.50 -9.91 -8.11
C ARG A 178 16.12 -9.50 -9.46
N ILE A 179 15.49 -8.56 -10.16
CA ILE A 179 15.84 -8.18 -11.53
C ILE A 179 16.52 -6.80 -11.50
N ILE A 180 17.73 -6.75 -12.06
CA ILE A 180 18.44 -5.50 -12.32
C ILE A 180 18.16 -5.12 -13.78
N GLU A 181 17.59 -3.93 -13.98
CA GLU A 181 17.41 -3.32 -15.29
C GLU A 181 18.52 -2.31 -15.54
N VAL A 182 19.16 -2.44 -16.70
CA VAL A 182 20.20 -1.52 -17.16
C VAL A 182 19.71 -0.82 -18.41
N ARG A 183 19.78 0.52 -18.43
CA ARG A 183 19.33 1.37 -19.53
C ARG A 183 20.44 2.28 -20.00
N TYR A 184 20.46 2.57 -21.30
CA TYR A 184 21.37 3.53 -21.91
C TYR A 184 20.66 4.26 -23.05
N ARG A 185 20.93 5.57 -23.18
CA ARG A 185 20.27 6.46 -24.15
C ARG A 185 21.29 7.28 -24.93
N ASP A 186 21.16 7.28 -26.26
CA ASP A 186 22.00 8.05 -27.19
C ASP A 186 21.22 8.37 -28.47
N SER A 187 21.76 9.26 -29.30
CA SER A 187 21.19 9.61 -30.60
C SER A 187 21.49 8.55 -31.67
N ASP A 188 22.59 7.80 -31.52
CA ASP A 188 22.93 6.67 -32.41
C ASP A 188 22.40 5.33 -31.86
N PRO A 189 21.43 4.68 -32.55
CA PRO A 189 20.89 3.40 -32.10
C PRO A 189 21.90 2.25 -32.14
N GLN A 190 22.89 2.26 -33.05
CA GLN A 190 23.92 1.21 -33.10
C GLN A 190 24.84 1.30 -31.89
N LYS A 191 25.25 2.53 -31.54
CA LYS A 191 26.03 2.82 -30.34
C LYS A 191 25.32 2.34 -29.07
N VAL A 192 24.01 2.60 -28.94
CA VAL A 192 23.21 2.10 -27.79
C VAL A 192 23.28 0.59 -27.67
N GLN A 193 23.10 -0.12 -28.79
CA GLN A 193 23.10 -1.59 -28.79
C GLN A 193 24.47 -2.16 -28.44
N ILE A 194 25.56 -1.62 -29.02
CA ILE A 194 26.94 -2.08 -28.78
C ILE A 194 27.35 -1.85 -27.32
N ILE A 195 27.04 -0.67 -26.77
CA ILE A 195 27.37 -0.35 -25.37
C ILE A 195 26.67 -1.31 -24.42
N LEU A 196 25.36 -1.50 -24.58
CA LEU A 196 24.59 -2.40 -23.72
C LEU A 196 25.01 -3.87 -23.88
N ASP A 197 25.37 -4.31 -25.10
CA ASP A 197 25.93 -5.63 -25.34
C ASP A 197 27.24 -5.85 -24.58
N ARG A 198 28.19 -4.93 -24.70
CA ARG A 198 29.48 -5.01 -24.02
C ARG A 198 29.36 -4.95 -22.50
N ILE A 199 28.49 -4.09 -21.98
CA ILE A 199 28.21 -4.03 -20.53
C ILE A 199 27.56 -5.32 -20.05
N SER A 200 26.58 -5.86 -20.78
CA SER A 200 25.92 -7.12 -20.41
C SER A 200 26.91 -8.29 -20.36
N GLN A 201 27.84 -8.36 -21.31
CA GLN A 201 28.90 -9.38 -21.34
C GLN A 201 29.88 -9.22 -20.18
N ALA A 202 30.27 -7.97 -19.85
CA ALA A 202 31.13 -7.70 -18.72
C ALA A 202 30.48 -8.10 -17.39
N TYR A 203 29.19 -7.83 -17.22
CA TYR A 203 28.44 -8.20 -16.01
C TYR A 203 28.33 -9.73 -15.88
N ARG A 204 28.06 -10.45 -16.97
CA ARG A 204 28.05 -11.93 -16.96
C ARG A 204 29.43 -12.52 -16.65
N LYS A 205 30.50 -11.97 -17.23
CA LYS A 205 31.88 -12.40 -16.98
C LYS A 205 32.27 -12.17 -15.52
N TYR A 206 31.89 -11.01 -14.95
CA TYR A 206 32.11 -10.71 -13.55
C TYR A 206 31.37 -11.67 -12.63
N SER A 207 30.09 -11.97 -12.90
CA SER A 207 29.32 -12.97 -12.15
C SER A 207 30.02 -14.33 -12.14
N GLN A 208 30.47 -14.80 -13.30
CA GLN A 208 31.18 -16.08 -13.40
C GLN A 208 32.49 -16.08 -12.62
N GLN A 209 33.31 -15.02 -12.75
CA GLN A 209 34.59 -14.92 -12.05
C GLN A 209 34.42 -14.82 -10.53
N GLN A 210 33.43 -14.05 -10.07
CA GLN A 210 33.16 -13.87 -8.65
C GLN A 210 32.67 -15.17 -8.00
N GLN A 211 31.73 -15.89 -8.65
CA GLN A 211 31.27 -17.19 -8.17
C GLN A 211 32.41 -18.22 -8.11
N GLN A 212 33.24 -18.32 -9.16
CA GLN A 212 34.39 -19.22 -9.16
C GLN A 212 35.42 -18.87 -8.08
N THR A 213 35.64 -17.58 -7.83
CA THR A 213 36.57 -17.12 -6.80
C THR A 213 36.06 -17.46 -5.40
N ASN A 214 34.77 -17.23 -5.13
CA ASN A 214 34.14 -17.56 -3.85
C ASN A 214 34.16 -19.07 -3.58
N LEU A 215 33.78 -19.90 -4.56
CA LEU A 215 33.82 -21.36 -4.44
C LEU A 215 35.24 -21.88 -4.17
N ARG A 216 36.24 -21.36 -4.91
CA ARG A 216 37.65 -21.73 -4.68
C ARG A 216 38.15 -21.31 -3.30
N GLN A 217 37.78 -20.12 -2.82
CA GLN A 217 38.15 -19.66 -1.49
C GLN A 217 37.48 -20.49 -0.39
N GLY A 218 36.20 -20.85 -0.56
CA GLY A 218 35.47 -21.73 0.35
C GLY A 218 36.09 -23.12 0.45
N ILE A 219 36.39 -23.75 -0.70
CA ILE A 219 37.08 -25.06 -0.74
C ILE A 219 38.46 -24.97 -0.10
N LYS A 220 39.25 -23.94 -0.44
CA LYS A 220 40.60 -23.75 0.14
C LYS A 220 40.55 -23.61 1.66
N PHE A 221 39.62 -22.81 2.18
CA PHE A 221 39.45 -22.65 3.61
C PHE A 221 39.09 -23.98 4.28
N VAL A 222 38.15 -24.73 3.71
CA VAL A 222 37.76 -26.06 4.18
C VAL A 222 38.95 -27.02 4.20
N ASP A 223 39.72 -27.08 3.11
CA ASP A 223 40.91 -27.93 2.97
C ASP A 223 42.00 -27.60 4.01
N GLU A 224 42.13 -26.33 4.41
CA GLU A 224 43.09 -25.89 5.44
C GLU A 224 42.64 -26.21 6.88
N GLN A 225 41.33 -26.26 7.15
CA GLN A 225 40.79 -26.50 8.49
C GLN A 225 40.56 -27.99 8.79
N LEU A 226 40.22 -28.78 7.77
CA LEU A 226 39.92 -30.20 7.93
C LEU A 226 41.05 -31.00 8.61
N PRO A 227 42.34 -30.83 8.27
CA PRO A 227 43.43 -31.51 8.96
C PRO A 227 43.55 -31.13 10.44
N LYS A 228 43.37 -29.84 10.77
CA LYS A 228 43.43 -29.35 12.16
C LYS A 228 42.34 -29.98 13.01
N LEU A 229 41.12 -30.06 12.46
CA LEU A 229 39.98 -30.65 13.16
C LEU A 229 40.13 -32.17 13.31
N ARG A 230 40.64 -32.87 12.28
CA ARG A 230 41.01 -34.29 12.39
C ARG A 230 42.05 -34.53 13.49
N HIS A 231 43.11 -33.71 13.54
CA HIS A 231 44.10 -33.79 14.62
C HIS A 231 43.49 -33.55 16.00
N ARG A 232 42.57 -32.59 16.13
CA ARG A 232 41.86 -32.33 17.38
C ARG A 232 41.00 -33.51 17.81
N VAL A 233 40.23 -34.11 16.90
CA VAL A 233 39.43 -35.31 17.18
C VAL A 233 40.33 -36.46 17.63
N ASN A 234 41.41 -36.73 16.89
CA ASN A 234 42.37 -37.79 17.25
C ASN A 234 43.03 -37.54 18.62
N ALA A 235 43.39 -36.28 18.92
CA ALA A 235 43.95 -35.90 20.20
C ALA A 235 42.95 -36.12 21.35
N LEU A 236 41.70 -35.69 21.18
CA LEU A 236 40.62 -35.88 22.18
C LEU A 236 40.31 -37.37 22.38
N GLN A 237 40.27 -38.17 21.30
CA GLN A 237 40.13 -39.63 21.38
C GLN A 237 41.29 -40.25 22.15
N GLY A 238 42.54 -39.87 21.85
CA GLY A 238 43.72 -40.36 22.55
C GLY A 238 43.74 -39.97 24.03
N GLN A 239 43.35 -38.73 24.36
CA GLN A 239 43.21 -38.27 25.74
C GLN A 239 42.12 -39.06 26.47
N LEU A 240 40.96 -39.28 25.85
CA LEU A 240 39.87 -40.06 26.43
C LEU A 240 40.32 -41.50 26.68
N GLN A 241 40.99 -42.13 25.72
CA GLN A 241 41.54 -43.47 25.85
C GLN A 241 42.58 -43.54 27.00
N PHE A 242 43.49 -42.57 27.07
CA PHE A 242 44.48 -42.51 28.15
C PHE A 242 43.80 -42.34 29.52
N PHE A 243 42.78 -41.48 29.63
CA PHE A 243 42.00 -41.28 30.85
C PHE A 243 41.27 -42.56 31.27
N GLN A 244 40.66 -43.28 30.32
CA GLN A 244 40.03 -44.58 30.58
C GLN A 244 41.04 -45.61 31.10
N GLN A 245 42.24 -45.68 30.49
CA GLN A 245 43.29 -46.61 30.90
C GLN A 245 43.91 -46.26 32.26
N GLN A 246 44.13 -44.98 32.55
CA GLN A 246 44.74 -44.52 33.80
C GLN A 246 43.85 -44.78 35.03
N HIS A 247 42.53 -44.73 34.83
CA HIS A 247 41.55 -44.84 35.91
C HIS A 247 40.68 -46.10 35.84
N ASP A 248 40.99 -47.04 34.93
CA ASP A 248 40.19 -48.25 34.66
C ASP A 248 38.68 -47.95 34.46
N LEU A 249 38.38 -46.81 33.83
CA LEU A 249 37.03 -46.28 33.62
C LEU A 249 36.50 -46.68 32.24
N PHE A 250 35.82 -47.83 32.13
CA PHE A 250 35.19 -48.24 30.87
C PHE A 250 33.79 -47.66 30.71
N ASN A 251 32.97 -47.76 31.75
CA ASN A 251 31.61 -47.23 31.79
C ASN A 251 31.36 -46.55 33.13
N PRO A 252 31.50 -45.21 33.20
CA PRO A 252 31.41 -44.48 34.46
C PRO A 252 30.02 -44.53 35.12
N GLN A 253 28.94 -44.64 34.34
CA GLN A 253 27.60 -44.78 34.93
C GLN A 253 27.46 -46.12 35.65
N LEU A 254 27.83 -47.22 34.98
CA LEU A 254 27.69 -48.57 35.50
C LEU A 254 28.58 -48.81 36.74
N GLN A 255 29.83 -48.35 36.69
CA GLN A 255 30.76 -48.49 37.82
C GLN A 255 30.30 -47.68 39.04
N GLY A 256 29.75 -46.47 38.85
CA GLY A 256 29.16 -45.68 39.94
C GLY A 256 28.01 -46.40 40.64
N GLU A 257 27.10 -47.02 39.88
CA GLU A 257 26.02 -47.83 40.41
C GLU A 257 26.54 -49.05 41.20
N GLN A 258 27.59 -49.72 40.70
CA GLN A 258 28.22 -50.84 41.39
C GLN A 258 28.87 -50.43 42.72
N LEU A 259 29.51 -49.26 42.79
CA LEU A 259 30.10 -48.73 44.02
C LEU A 259 29.02 -48.45 45.08
N LEU A 260 27.91 -47.83 44.68
CA LEU A 260 26.77 -47.56 45.57
C LEU A 260 26.13 -48.86 46.08
N LYS A 261 25.98 -49.87 45.21
CA LYS A 261 25.48 -51.20 45.57
C LYS A 261 26.40 -51.89 46.57
N ARG A 262 27.72 -51.87 46.34
CA ARG A 262 28.71 -52.45 47.27
C ARG A 262 28.70 -51.75 48.63
N ARG A 263 28.43 -50.44 48.65
CA ARG A 263 28.24 -49.67 49.90
C ARG A 263 26.99 -50.15 50.64
N ASP A 264 25.88 -50.39 49.95
CA ASP A 264 24.66 -50.91 50.57
C ASP A 264 24.87 -52.32 51.14
N GLU A 265 25.55 -53.20 50.39
CA GLU A 265 25.91 -54.54 50.84
C GLU A 265 26.81 -54.52 52.09
N LEU A 266 27.82 -53.64 52.13
CA LEU A 266 28.67 -53.46 53.31
C LEU A 266 27.91 -52.87 54.49
N GLN A 267 27.02 -51.90 54.26
CA GLN A 267 26.19 -51.31 55.29
C GLN A 267 25.23 -52.34 55.91
N ALA A 268 24.61 -53.19 55.08
CA ALA A 268 23.78 -54.30 55.54
C ALA A 268 24.59 -55.33 56.34
N THR A 269 25.78 -55.70 55.85
CA THR A 269 26.69 -56.62 56.55
C THR A 269 27.12 -56.06 57.91
N LYS A 270 27.45 -54.76 57.98
CA LYS A 270 27.80 -54.09 59.24
C LYS A 270 26.63 -54.13 60.23
N LEU A 271 25.41 -53.77 59.80
CA LEU A 271 24.22 -53.79 60.65
C LEU A 271 23.93 -55.19 61.20
N GLU A 272 24.07 -56.21 60.35
CA GLU A 272 23.90 -57.61 60.75
C GLU A 272 24.98 -58.06 61.75
N THR A 273 26.24 -57.65 61.56
CA THR A 273 27.33 -57.93 62.50
C THR A 273 27.15 -57.17 63.82
N GLU A 274 26.69 -55.92 63.80
CA GLU A 274 26.36 -55.13 65.00
C GLU A 274 25.23 -55.78 65.81
N LYS A 275 24.18 -56.27 65.12
CA LYS A 275 23.09 -57.03 65.75
C LYS A 275 23.61 -58.30 66.41
N LYS A 276 24.34 -59.14 65.68
CA LYS A 276 24.93 -60.39 66.22
C LYS A 276 25.87 -60.12 67.39
N LEU A 277 26.64 -59.03 67.32
CA LEU A 277 27.54 -58.62 68.39
C LEU A 277 26.76 -58.20 69.64
N ALA A 278 25.69 -57.45 69.49
CA ALA A 278 24.83 -57.05 70.59
C ALA A 278 24.15 -58.26 71.26
N GLU A 279 23.64 -59.20 70.46
CA GLU A 279 23.07 -60.48 70.95
C GLU A 279 24.12 -61.30 71.71
N ALA A 280 25.32 -61.48 71.13
CA ALA A 280 26.41 -62.21 71.76
C ALA A 280 26.84 -61.55 73.08
N LYS A 281 27.02 -60.21 73.10
CA LYS A 281 27.33 -59.45 74.33
C LYS A 281 26.26 -59.57 75.40
N SER A 282 24.99 -59.51 75.02
CA SER A 282 23.88 -59.70 75.96
C SER A 282 23.90 -61.10 76.57
N LEU A 283 24.11 -62.12 75.75
CA LEU A 283 24.22 -63.50 76.22
C LEU A 283 25.46 -63.69 77.10
N TYR A 284 26.59 -63.07 76.76
CA TYR A 284 27.80 -63.07 77.57
C TYR A 284 27.55 -62.49 78.97
N LEU A 285 26.91 -61.31 79.06
CA LEU A 285 26.57 -60.67 80.34
C LEU A 285 25.64 -61.54 81.19
N SER A 286 24.66 -62.20 80.57
CA SER A 286 23.76 -63.14 81.24
C SER A 286 24.51 -64.36 81.80
N LEU A 287 25.39 -64.97 81.00
CA LEU A 287 26.20 -66.12 81.42
C LEU A 287 27.20 -65.74 82.52
N GLN A 288 27.82 -64.56 82.42
CA GLN A 288 28.74 -64.03 83.42
C GLN A 288 28.03 -63.83 84.77
N GLY A 289 26.83 -63.24 84.76
CA GLY A 289 26.03 -63.03 85.98
C GLY A 289 25.61 -64.34 86.66
N GLN A 290 25.31 -65.38 85.88
CA GLN A 290 24.97 -66.71 86.42
C GLN A 290 26.17 -67.47 87.01
N LEU A 291 27.37 -67.27 86.45
CA LEU A 291 28.59 -67.96 86.87
C LEU A 291 29.39 -67.21 87.93
N GLY A 292 29.23 -65.87 88.04
CA GLY A 292 30.00 -65.03 88.95
C GLY A 292 31.51 -65.03 88.67
N MET A 293 31.90 -65.32 87.42
CA MET A 293 33.29 -65.59 87.03
C MET A 293 33.79 -64.57 85.98
N PRO A 294 35.00 -64.01 86.13
CA PRO A 294 35.60 -63.12 85.14
C PRO A 294 36.06 -63.85 83.87
N GLN A 295 36.20 -63.10 82.77
CA GLN A 295 36.50 -63.60 81.41
C GLN A 295 37.70 -64.56 81.34
N ASN A 296 38.80 -64.22 82.00
CA ASN A 296 40.05 -64.98 81.94
C ASN A 296 39.95 -66.29 82.73
N GLU A 297 39.19 -66.31 83.82
CA GLU A 297 38.93 -67.52 84.61
C GLU A 297 38.04 -68.50 83.85
N ALA A 298 37.05 -68.04 83.07
CA ALA A 298 36.15 -68.93 82.33
C ALA A 298 36.82 -69.61 81.13
N ILE A 299 37.68 -68.89 80.40
CA ILE A 299 38.49 -69.47 79.31
C ILE A 299 39.47 -70.50 79.88
N ALA A 300 40.13 -70.17 80.99
CA ALA A 300 41.04 -71.10 81.67
C ALA A 300 40.31 -72.34 82.20
N ALA A 301 39.15 -72.14 82.82
CA ALA A 301 38.30 -73.22 83.31
C ALA A 301 37.82 -74.17 82.21
N SER A 302 37.47 -73.63 81.02
CA SER A 302 37.08 -74.44 79.86
C SER A 302 38.25 -75.29 79.35
N ALA A 303 39.42 -74.66 79.14
CA ALA A 303 40.62 -75.36 78.66
C ALA A 303 41.08 -76.46 79.64
N LEU A 304 41.06 -76.18 80.95
CA LEU A 304 41.39 -77.15 81.99
C LEU A 304 40.34 -78.25 82.14
N SER A 305 39.06 -77.95 81.88
CA SER A 305 37.99 -78.97 81.88
C SER A 305 38.12 -79.96 80.72
N GLU A 306 38.77 -79.57 79.62
CA GLU A 306 38.96 -80.40 78.43
C GLU A 306 40.24 -81.25 78.47
N SER A 307 41.24 -80.90 79.30
CA SER A 307 42.46 -81.71 79.44
C SER A 307 42.18 -83.04 80.16
N PRO A 308 42.31 -84.21 79.48
CA PRO A 308 42.05 -85.50 80.11
C PRO A 308 43.04 -85.80 81.24
N GLN A 309 44.29 -85.34 81.09
CA GLN A 309 45.34 -85.55 82.09
C GLN A 309 45.09 -84.72 83.35
N TYR A 310 44.70 -83.45 83.19
CA TYR A 310 44.31 -82.60 84.31
C TYR A 310 43.13 -83.20 85.09
N GLN A 311 42.10 -83.69 84.38
CA GLN A 311 40.95 -84.35 85.00
C GLN A 311 41.32 -85.65 85.73
N GLN A 312 42.21 -86.46 85.16
CA GLN A 312 42.67 -87.70 85.79
C GLN A 312 43.43 -87.44 87.10
N ILE A 313 44.34 -86.45 87.11
CA ILE A 313 45.09 -86.07 88.32
C ILE A 313 44.14 -85.52 89.38
N LEU A 314 43.20 -84.66 88.96
CA LEU A 314 42.20 -84.09 89.86
C LEU A 314 41.29 -85.15 90.50
N ASN A 315 40.82 -86.12 89.72
CA ASN A 315 39.98 -87.21 90.23
C ASN A 315 40.76 -88.08 91.24
N ARG A 316 42.04 -88.37 90.97
CA ARG A 316 42.89 -89.09 91.93
C ARG A 316 43.08 -88.33 93.24
N ILE A 317 43.30 -87.02 93.17
CA ILE A 317 43.40 -86.16 94.37
C ILE A 317 42.10 -86.25 95.18
N ARG A 318 40.94 -86.21 94.52
CA ARG A 318 39.63 -86.32 95.19
C ARG A 318 39.38 -87.69 95.80
N ASP A 319 39.75 -88.76 95.12
CA ASP A 319 39.64 -90.12 95.68
C ASP A 319 40.47 -90.24 96.96
N ILE A 320 41.66 -89.60 96.98
CA ILE A 320 42.51 -89.51 98.15
C ILE A 320 41.86 -88.62 99.23
N GLU A 321 41.31 -87.46 98.88
CA GLU A 321 40.61 -86.59 99.84
C GLU A 321 39.37 -87.25 100.46
N ALA A 322 38.58 -87.99 99.67
CA ALA A 322 37.43 -88.75 100.15
C ALA A 322 37.87 -89.88 101.10
N LYS A 323 38.98 -90.56 100.78
CA LYS A 323 39.61 -91.54 101.69
C LYS A 323 40.12 -90.85 102.96
N ILE A 324 40.79 -89.70 102.87
CA ILE A 324 41.22 -88.91 104.04
C ILE A 324 40.00 -88.56 104.89
N ALA A 325 38.93 -88.04 104.30
CA ALA A 325 37.71 -87.68 105.03
C ALA A 325 37.09 -88.89 105.73
N THR A 326 36.98 -90.03 105.03
CA THR A 326 36.42 -91.26 105.60
C THR A 326 37.27 -91.82 106.74
N GLU A 327 38.59 -91.87 106.53
CA GLU A 327 39.54 -92.38 107.52
C GLU A 327 39.73 -91.41 108.70
N SER A 328 39.54 -90.10 108.51
CA SER A 328 39.63 -89.08 109.56
C SER A 328 38.52 -89.16 110.61
N VAL A 329 37.41 -89.85 110.30
CA VAL A 329 36.38 -90.17 111.30
C VAL A 329 36.88 -91.24 112.28
N ARG A 330 37.78 -92.13 111.82
CA ARG A 330 38.29 -93.27 112.59
C ARG A 330 39.66 -93.03 113.19
N PHE A 331 40.47 -92.19 112.56
CA PHE A 331 41.85 -91.94 112.91
C PHE A 331 42.10 -90.46 113.18
N LYS A 332 42.88 -90.15 114.22
CA LYS A 332 43.37 -88.80 114.49
C LYS A 332 44.30 -88.34 113.36
N ASP A 333 44.40 -87.02 113.18
CA ASP A 333 45.17 -86.37 112.11
C ASP A 333 46.64 -86.82 111.97
N GLU A 334 47.23 -87.34 113.05
CA GLU A 334 48.64 -87.75 113.12
C GLU A 334 48.87 -89.24 112.78
N SER A 335 47.81 -90.01 112.51
CA SER A 335 47.88 -91.43 112.18
C SER A 335 48.77 -91.70 110.96
N PRO A 336 49.57 -92.80 110.95
CA PRO A 336 50.39 -93.18 109.79
C PRO A 336 49.58 -93.26 108.49
N THR A 337 48.34 -93.73 108.57
CA THR A 337 47.43 -93.87 107.42
C THR A 337 47.01 -92.52 106.83
N ILE A 338 46.67 -91.55 107.70
CA ILE A 338 46.29 -90.19 107.28
C ILE A 338 47.49 -89.42 106.73
N ARG A 339 48.68 -89.59 107.35
CA ARG A 339 49.93 -89.00 106.84
C ARG A 339 50.28 -89.50 105.43
N LEU A 340 50.19 -90.81 105.20
CA LEU A 340 50.48 -91.39 103.90
C LEU A 340 49.52 -90.86 102.81
N LEU A 341 48.23 -90.78 103.10
CA LEU A 341 47.24 -90.23 102.16
C LEU A 341 47.49 -88.73 101.89
N ARG A 342 47.84 -87.94 102.91
CA ARG A 342 48.25 -86.54 102.72
C ARG A 342 49.50 -86.42 101.87
N GLU A 343 50.52 -87.25 102.11
CA GLU A 343 51.74 -87.28 101.30
C GLU A 343 51.44 -87.64 99.83
N GLN A 344 50.55 -88.61 99.58
CA GLN A 344 50.11 -88.95 98.23
C GLN A 344 49.38 -87.78 97.54
N ARG A 345 48.49 -87.08 98.26
CA ARG A 345 47.83 -85.87 97.76
C ARG A 345 48.86 -84.77 97.45
N ASP A 346 49.77 -84.49 98.37
CA ASP A 346 50.75 -83.41 98.26
C ASP A 346 51.76 -83.64 97.13
N LYS A 347 52.03 -84.89 96.76
CA LYS A 347 52.80 -85.25 95.55
C LYS A 347 52.04 -84.99 94.24
N LEU A 348 50.70 -85.10 94.25
CA LEU A 348 49.87 -84.92 93.05
C LEU A 348 49.54 -83.45 92.76
N ILE A 349 49.45 -82.59 93.79
CA ILE A 349 49.20 -81.15 93.64
C ILE A 349 50.20 -80.44 92.70
N PRO A 350 51.54 -80.60 92.83
CA PRO A 350 52.47 -79.94 91.92
C PRO A 350 52.37 -80.47 90.48
N LEU A 351 51.99 -81.73 90.29
CA LEU A 351 51.73 -82.29 88.95
C LEU A 351 50.47 -81.69 88.32
N LEU A 352 49.41 -81.50 89.12
CA LEU A 352 48.18 -80.83 88.68
C LEU A 352 48.46 -79.39 88.21
N ASN A 353 49.25 -78.64 88.98
CA ASN A 353 49.62 -77.25 88.65
C ASN A 353 50.50 -77.18 87.40
N LYS A 354 51.44 -78.12 87.23
CA LYS A 354 52.27 -78.21 86.03
C LYS A 354 51.43 -78.50 84.78
N GLU A 355 50.48 -79.41 84.87
CA GLU A 355 49.56 -79.72 83.77
C GLU A 355 48.65 -78.54 83.42
N ALA A 356 48.21 -77.78 84.44
CA ALA A 356 47.46 -76.55 84.23
C ALA A 356 48.27 -75.50 83.46
N GLN A 357 49.54 -75.28 83.83
CA GLN A 357 50.43 -74.37 83.11
C GLN A 357 50.70 -74.80 81.66
N LEU A 358 50.89 -76.10 81.43
CA LEU A 358 51.08 -76.65 80.08
C LEU A 358 49.82 -76.47 79.20
N THR A 359 48.63 -76.66 79.78
CA THR A 359 47.35 -76.53 79.06
C THR A 359 47.01 -75.07 78.76
N LEU A 360 47.30 -74.15 79.69
CA LEU A 360 46.97 -72.73 79.54
C LEU A 360 48.03 -71.95 78.74
N GLY A 361 49.30 -72.41 78.73
CA GLY A 361 50.40 -71.73 78.05
C GLY A 361 50.52 -70.24 78.47
N ASN A 362 50.81 -69.37 77.51
CA ASN A 362 50.89 -67.92 77.73
C ASN A 362 49.51 -67.23 77.87
N ASN A 363 48.40 -67.98 77.79
CA ASN A 363 47.06 -67.39 77.64
C ASN A 363 46.37 -67.02 78.96
N ALA A 364 46.97 -67.30 80.13
CA ALA A 364 46.41 -66.91 81.43
C ALA A 364 47.49 -66.86 82.55
N PRO A 365 48.23 -65.74 82.69
CA PRO A 365 49.36 -65.65 83.66
C PRO A 365 48.95 -65.65 85.15
N ASP A 366 47.73 -65.19 85.47
CA ASP A 366 47.34 -64.83 86.85
C ASP A 366 46.17 -65.65 87.43
N VAL A 367 45.89 -66.84 86.89
CA VAL A 367 44.83 -67.69 87.46
C VAL A 367 45.38 -68.39 88.71
N GLU A 368 45.19 -67.77 89.88
CA GLU A 368 45.44 -68.41 91.18
C GLU A 368 44.49 -69.61 91.35
N LEU A 369 45.03 -70.80 91.07
CA LEU A 369 44.36 -72.09 91.24
C LEU A 369 44.28 -72.45 92.73
N ASN A 370 43.45 -71.73 93.48
CA ASN A 370 43.16 -72.04 94.89
C ASN A 370 42.34 -73.35 94.95
N SER A 371 42.81 -74.32 95.76
CA SER A 371 42.22 -75.67 95.91
C SER A 371 40.71 -75.67 96.22
N SER A 372 40.21 -74.61 96.85
CA SER A 372 38.78 -74.40 97.17
C SER A 372 37.91 -74.04 95.96
N LYS A 373 38.46 -73.43 94.89
CA LYS A 373 37.72 -73.13 93.65
C LYS A 373 37.65 -74.34 92.70
N ILE A 374 38.52 -75.34 92.88
CA ILE A 374 38.62 -76.56 92.04
C ILE A 374 37.37 -77.46 92.15
N GLY A 375 36.56 -77.29 93.21
CA GLY A 375 35.24 -77.91 93.37
C GLY A 375 34.17 -77.38 92.41
N GLY A 376 34.25 -76.10 92.03
CA GLY A 376 33.19 -75.38 91.32
C GLY A 376 33.02 -75.76 89.84
N PHE A 377 34.04 -76.37 89.24
CA PHE A 377 34.12 -76.74 87.82
C PHE A 377 33.48 -78.10 87.49
N GLN A 378 32.86 -78.79 88.45
CA GLN A 378 32.42 -80.17 88.25
C GLN A 378 30.93 -80.37 88.03
N ASN A 379 30.10 -79.37 88.31
CA ASN A 379 28.69 -79.45 87.95
C ASN A 379 28.60 -79.49 86.41
N SER A 380 28.02 -80.55 85.84
CA SER A 380 27.85 -80.69 84.38
C SER A 380 27.16 -79.48 83.76
N VAL A 381 26.21 -78.88 84.48
CA VAL A 381 25.53 -77.63 84.08
C VAL A 381 26.51 -76.44 84.09
N ARG A 382 27.39 -76.32 85.09
CA ARG A 382 28.41 -75.26 85.10
C ARG A 382 29.48 -75.46 84.03
N ARG A 383 29.89 -76.70 83.73
CA ARG A 383 30.83 -76.98 82.64
C ARG A 383 30.25 -76.59 81.30
N GLU A 384 29.00 -76.97 81.05
CA GLU A 384 28.27 -76.56 79.85
C GLU A 384 28.17 -75.02 79.77
N LEU A 385 27.81 -74.35 80.86
CA LEU A 385 27.75 -72.88 80.89
C LEU A 385 29.14 -72.22 80.72
N ILE A 386 30.21 -72.82 81.24
CA ILE A 386 31.60 -72.35 81.05
C ILE A 386 32.03 -72.51 79.59
N GLN A 387 31.71 -73.64 78.95
CA GLN A 387 31.96 -73.84 77.52
C GLN A 387 31.14 -72.86 76.67
N GLN A 388 29.86 -72.66 76.99
CA GLN A 388 29.02 -71.66 76.32
C GLN A 388 29.56 -70.24 76.49
N LEU A 389 30.07 -69.89 77.68
CA LEU A 389 30.68 -68.59 77.95
C LEU A 389 32.01 -68.42 77.19
N ALA A 390 32.88 -69.43 77.16
CA ALA A 390 34.13 -69.40 76.41
C ALA A 390 33.87 -69.29 74.89
N ASN A 391 32.93 -70.08 74.36
CA ASN A 391 32.51 -70.03 72.97
C ASN A 391 31.92 -68.67 72.61
N ASN A 392 31.02 -68.13 73.44
CA ASN A 392 30.44 -66.80 73.24
C ASN A 392 31.53 -65.72 73.32
N THR A 393 32.48 -65.82 74.24
CA THR A 393 33.60 -64.87 74.34
C THR A 393 34.44 -64.83 73.05
N ASN A 394 34.74 -66.00 72.50
CA ASN A 394 35.43 -66.10 71.21
C ASN A 394 34.58 -65.54 70.07
N GLN A 395 33.26 -65.76 70.11
CA GLN A 395 32.30 -65.21 69.16
C GLN A 395 32.21 -63.67 69.23
N VAL A 396 32.20 -63.08 70.42
CA VAL A 396 32.24 -61.62 70.61
C VAL A 396 33.53 -61.05 70.02
N LYS A 397 34.69 -61.64 70.33
CA LYS A 397 35.98 -61.18 69.77
C LYS A 397 36.02 -61.27 68.24
N SER A 398 35.52 -62.36 67.66
CA SER A 398 35.50 -62.53 66.21
C SER A 398 34.52 -61.56 65.53
N LEU A 399 33.36 -61.30 66.13
CA LEU A 399 32.40 -60.31 65.64
C LEU A 399 32.93 -58.87 65.78
N GLU A 400 33.66 -58.54 66.85
CA GLU A 400 34.33 -57.23 66.99
C GLU A 400 35.39 -57.01 65.91
N ALA A 401 36.22 -58.03 65.65
CA ALA A 401 37.22 -57.98 64.58
C ALA A 401 36.55 -57.82 63.20
N SER A 402 35.46 -58.57 62.95
CA SER A 402 34.65 -58.45 61.74
C SER A 402 34.02 -57.05 61.60
N LEU A 403 33.53 -56.47 62.70
CA LEU A 403 32.97 -55.13 62.71
C LEU A 403 34.05 -54.07 62.42
N SER A 404 35.26 -54.20 62.97
CA SER A 404 36.35 -53.28 62.64
C SER A 404 36.77 -53.40 61.17
N ALA A 405 36.83 -54.63 60.64
CA ALA A 405 37.18 -54.87 59.24
C ALA A 405 36.14 -54.29 58.28
N THR A 406 34.84 -54.47 58.57
CA THR A 406 33.75 -53.89 57.77
C THR A 406 33.71 -52.37 57.86
N LYS A 407 33.96 -51.76 59.03
CA LYS A 407 34.10 -50.30 59.17
C LYS A 407 35.28 -49.76 58.37
N ALA A 408 36.44 -50.41 58.40
CA ALA A 408 37.60 -50.01 57.60
C ALA A 408 37.31 -50.11 56.09
N ALA A 409 36.69 -51.21 55.64
CA ALA A 409 36.26 -51.37 54.26
C ALA A 409 35.25 -50.30 53.82
N GLN A 410 34.32 -49.92 54.71
CA GLN A 410 33.35 -48.85 54.45
C GLN A 410 34.02 -47.48 54.31
N ILE A 411 35.01 -47.15 55.15
CA ILE A 411 35.76 -45.89 55.05
C ILE A 411 36.51 -45.83 53.71
N GLN A 412 37.21 -46.90 53.34
CA GLN A 412 37.93 -46.98 52.08
C GLN A 412 36.99 -46.85 50.86
N LEU A 413 35.83 -47.53 50.90
CA LEU A 413 34.84 -47.42 49.84
C LEU A 413 34.23 -46.02 49.75
N ASN A 414 33.96 -45.37 50.88
CA ASN A 414 33.44 -44.00 50.91
C ASN A 414 34.43 -43.00 50.29
N GLN A 415 35.73 -43.17 50.50
CA GLN A 415 36.75 -42.35 49.84
C GLN A 415 36.68 -42.51 48.31
N GLN A 416 36.59 -43.75 47.82
CA GLN A 416 36.41 -44.01 46.39
C GLN A 416 35.12 -43.38 45.83
N ILE A 417 34.02 -43.44 46.57
CA ILE A 417 32.74 -42.82 46.19
C ILE A 417 32.83 -41.28 46.13
N LEU A 418 33.63 -40.64 46.98
CA LEU A 418 33.80 -39.17 46.97
C LEU A 418 34.60 -38.67 45.76
N GLU A 419 35.59 -39.44 45.31
CA GLU A 419 36.42 -39.07 44.15
C GLU A 419 35.71 -39.36 42.82
N TYR A 420 34.85 -40.38 42.80
CA TYR A 420 34.20 -40.88 41.59
C TYR A 420 33.39 -39.84 40.78
N PRO A 421 32.56 -38.95 41.38
CA PRO A 421 31.82 -37.93 40.64
C PRO A 421 32.70 -36.90 39.93
N VAL A 422 33.92 -36.65 40.43
CA VAL A 422 34.88 -35.76 39.77
C VAL A 422 35.39 -36.42 38.49
N LEU A 423 35.80 -37.69 38.58
CA LEU A 423 36.25 -38.47 37.44
C LEU A 423 35.15 -38.63 36.39
N SER A 424 33.92 -38.95 36.81
CA SER A 424 32.76 -39.07 35.92
C SER A 424 32.45 -37.77 35.19
N ARG A 425 32.54 -36.62 35.86
CA ARG A 425 32.38 -35.30 35.23
C ARG A 425 33.49 -34.99 34.23
N GLN A 426 34.74 -35.28 34.55
CA GLN A 426 35.87 -35.09 33.64
C GLN A 426 35.71 -35.94 32.37
N TYR A 427 35.36 -37.22 32.53
CA TYR A 427 35.04 -38.10 31.42
C TYR A 427 33.89 -37.55 30.55
N ALA A 428 32.78 -37.15 31.17
CA ALA A 428 31.63 -36.61 30.45
C ALA A 428 31.95 -35.30 29.70
N ASN A 429 32.84 -34.46 30.24
CA ASN A 429 33.32 -33.26 29.56
C ASN A 429 34.14 -33.62 28.32
N MET A 430 35.11 -34.51 28.45
CA MET A 430 35.94 -34.96 27.33
C MET A 430 35.11 -35.63 26.25
N GLN A 431 34.11 -36.43 26.62
CA GLN A 431 33.20 -37.05 25.67
C GLN A 431 32.33 -36.03 24.94
N ARG A 432 31.83 -35.00 25.63
CA ARG A 432 31.08 -33.89 24.99
C ARG A 432 31.95 -33.09 24.04
N GLU A 433 33.19 -32.79 24.42
CA GLU A 433 34.14 -32.09 23.54
C GLU A 433 34.49 -32.91 22.31
N LEU A 434 34.72 -34.22 22.47
CA LEU A 434 34.95 -35.14 21.37
C LEU A 434 33.74 -35.19 20.43
N GLN A 435 32.53 -35.29 20.98
CA GLN A 435 31.30 -35.31 20.19
C GLN A 435 31.15 -34.01 19.38
N ALA A 436 31.31 -32.85 20.02
CA ALA A 436 31.23 -31.56 19.35
C ALA A 436 32.28 -31.42 18.23
N ALA A 437 33.52 -31.84 18.48
CA ALA A 437 34.59 -31.82 17.47
C ALA A 437 34.28 -32.78 16.30
N THR A 438 33.72 -33.95 16.58
CA THR A 438 33.32 -34.94 15.57
C THR A 438 32.14 -34.47 14.73
N ASP A 439 31.13 -33.87 15.35
CA ASP A 439 29.97 -33.31 14.65
C ASP A 439 30.40 -32.15 13.75
N THR A 440 31.26 -31.26 14.25
CA THR A 440 31.85 -30.19 13.44
C THR A 440 32.63 -30.75 12.26
N LEU A 441 33.39 -31.83 12.47
CA LEU A 441 34.16 -32.49 11.40
C LEU A 441 33.24 -33.06 10.32
N ASN A 442 32.18 -33.75 10.71
CA ASN A 442 31.21 -34.34 9.79
C ASN A 442 30.44 -33.27 9.01
N GLN A 443 30.03 -32.18 9.67
CA GLN A 443 29.40 -31.03 9.00
C GLN A 443 30.35 -30.41 7.96
N LEU A 444 31.63 -30.24 8.30
CA LEU A 444 32.63 -29.66 7.42
C LEU A 444 32.93 -30.59 6.22
N LEU A 445 33.00 -31.90 6.44
CA LEU A 445 33.13 -32.91 5.37
C LEU A 445 31.93 -32.89 4.42
N ASN A 446 30.70 -32.91 4.95
CA ASN A 446 29.50 -32.85 4.13
C ASN A 446 29.46 -31.55 3.30
N ARG A 447 29.94 -30.45 3.89
CA ARG A 447 29.99 -29.17 3.18
C ARG A 447 31.11 -29.11 2.14
N GLN A 448 32.25 -29.77 2.39
CA GLN A 448 33.30 -29.95 1.38
C GLN A 448 32.74 -30.66 0.15
N GLU A 449 32.03 -31.77 0.34
CA GLU A 449 31.41 -32.53 -0.74
C GLU A 449 30.34 -31.71 -1.47
N ALA A 450 29.49 -30.98 -0.72
CA ALA A 450 28.53 -30.07 -1.33
C ALA A 450 29.22 -28.98 -2.17
N LEU A 451 30.27 -28.33 -1.67
CA LEU A 451 31.03 -27.31 -2.42
C LEU A 451 31.73 -27.90 -3.66
N ARG A 452 32.18 -29.15 -3.60
CA ARG A 452 32.75 -29.85 -4.76
C ARG A 452 31.69 -30.20 -5.81
N VAL A 453 30.50 -30.61 -5.37
CA VAL A 453 29.34 -30.82 -6.25
C VAL A 453 28.91 -29.50 -6.88
N ASP A 454 28.81 -28.42 -6.10
CA ASP A 454 28.48 -27.07 -6.57
C ASP A 454 29.55 -26.53 -7.52
N ALA A 455 30.83 -26.88 -7.34
CA ALA A 455 31.90 -26.54 -8.27
C ALA A 455 31.85 -27.37 -9.57
N ALA A 456 31.32 -28.61 -9.51
CA ALA A 456 31.18 -29.51 -10.65
C ALA A 456 29.90 -29.24 -11.47
N GLN A 457 28.81 -28.85 -10.81
CA GLN A 457 27.60 -28.33 -11.43
C GLN A 457 27.87 -26.87 -11.79
N GLN A 458 28.17 -26.57 -13.05
CA GLN A 458 28.31 -25.18 -13.50
C GLN A 458 27.01 -24.41 -13.21
N GLU A 459 26.94 -23.69 -12.08
CA GLU A 459 25.79 -22.85 -11.79
C GLU A 459 25.61 -21.80 -12.91
N VAL A 460 24.34 -21.52 -13.21
CA VAL A 460 24.01 -20.54 -14.23
C VAL A 460 24.43 -19.16 -13.69
N PRO A 461 25.38 -18.45 -14.33
CA PRO A 461 25.69 -17.07 -13.96
C PRO A 461 24.45 -16.19 -14.10
N TRP A 462 24.49 -14.93 -13.65
CA TRP A 462 23.36 -14.00 -13.81
C TRP A 462 22.69 -14.15 -15.18
N GLU A 463 21.41 -14.57 -15.13
CA GLU A 463 20.69 -14.96 -16.32
C GLU A 463 20.18 -13.71 -17.04
N LEU A 464 20.42 -13.64 -18.34
CA LEU A 464 19.96 -12.53 -19.15
C LEU A 464 18.49 -12.78 -19.54
N ILE A 465 17.57 -12.32 -18.69
CA ILE A 465 16.11 -12.47 -18.91
C ILE A 465 15.70 -11.74 -20.20
N MET A 466 16.27 -10.56 -20.41
CA MET A 466 16.01 -9.75 -21.59
C MET A 466 17.35 -9.26 -22.14
N PRO A 467 17.76 -9.69 -23.35
CA PRO A 467 18.99 -9.22 -23.94
C PRO A 467 18.92 -7.72 -24.26
N PRO A 468 20.09 -7.07 -24.46
CA PRO A 468 20.18 -5.69 -24.95
C PRO A 468 19.30 -5.48 -26.17
N THR A 469 18.16 -4.82 -25.97
CA THR A 469 17.14 -4.64 -26.99
C THR A 469 16.74 -3.18 -27.08
N LEU A 470 16.54 -2.74 -28.31
CA LEU A 470 15.93 -1.46 -28.65
C LEU A 470 14.44 -1.70 -28.90
N PRO A 471 13.53 -0.91 -28.28
CA PRO A 471 12.11 -1.03 -28.51
C PRO A 471 11.78 -0.76 -29.98
N ARG A 472 11.02 -1.68 -30.58
CA ARG A 472 10.54 -1.59 -31.96
C ARG A 472 9.02 -1.53 -31.97
N ASN A 473 8.46 -0.81 -32.94
CA ASN A 473 7.01 -0.75 -33.14
C ASN A 473 6.50 -2.06 -33.77
N LYS A 474 5.17 -2.18 -33.93
CA LYS A 474 4.53 -3.36 -34.55
C LYS A 474 4.99 -3.62 -36.00
N THR A 475 5.61 -2.63 -36.66
CA THR A 475 6.15 -2.75 -38.02
C THR A 475 7.68 -2.98 -38.06
N GLY A 476 8.32 -3.22 -36.90
CA GLY A 476 9.74 -3.58 -36.80
C GLY A 476 10.73 -2.40 -36.85
N GLN A 477 10.24 -1.16 -36.93
CA GLN A 477 11.05 0.07 -36.93
C GLN A 477 11.40 0.51 -35.50
N LEU A 478 12.57 1.11 -35.34
CA LEU A 478 13.07 1.61 -34.06
C LEU A 478 12.21 2.78 -33.56
N MET A 479 11.82 2.75 -32.29
CA MET A 479 11.02 3.80 -31.67
C MET A 479 11.93 4.80 -30.92
N PRO A 480 11.98 6.08 -31.33
CA PRO A 480 12.68 7.09 -30.54
C PRO A 480 11.88 7.37 -29.25
N VAL A 481 12.58 7.42 -28.12
CA VAL A 481 11.97 7.82 -26.84
C VAL A 481 11.76 9.34 -26.74
N SER A 482 12.51 10.10 -27.53
CA SER A 482 12.36 11.55 -27.65
C SER A 482 12.73 11.99 -29.07
N PRO A 483 11.99 12.92 -29.69
CA PRO A 483 10.74 13.51 -29.21
C PRO A 483 9.54 12.55 -29.39
N SER A 484 8.69 12.41 -28.37
CA SER A 484 7.49 11.59 -28.45
C SER A 484 6.40 12.31 -29.24
N GLY A 485 6.18 11.91 -30.49
CA GLY A 485 5.22 12.56 -31.40
C GLY A 485 3.82 12.73 -30.81
N ALA A 486 3.30 11.71 -30.12
CA ALA A 486 1.96 11.76 -29.52
C ALA A 486 1.84 12.80 -28.40
N SER A 487 2.84 12.92 -27.52
CA SER A 487 2.80 13.89 -26.40
C SER A 487 2.93 15.32 -26.91
N ASN A 488 3.78 15.58 -27.90
CA ASN A 488 3.97 16.92 -28.46
C ASN A 488 2.74 17.39 -29.24
N ILE A 489 2.04 16.50 -29.95
CA ILE A 489 0.78 16.81 -30.64
C ILE A 489 -0.32 17.18 -29.62
N LEU A 490 -0.43 16.42 -28.52
CA LEU A 490 -1.37 16.73 -27.44
C LEU A 490 -1.08 18.08 -26.79
N LEU A 491 0.19 18.37 -26.50
CA LEU A 491 0.62 19.63 -25.91
C LEU A 491 0.39 20.81 -26.87
N GLY A 492 0.71 20.64 -28.16
CA GLY A 492 0.48 21.64 -29.20
C GLY A 492 -1.00 21.91 -29.44
N GLY A 493 -1.82 20.86 -29.46
CA GLY A 493 -3.28 20.98 -29.58
C GLY A 493 -3.90 21.71 -28.38
N ALA A 494 -3.50 21.35 -27.16
CA ALA A 494 -3.98 22.02 -25.95
C ALA A 494 -3.56 23.50 -25.90
N ALA A 495 -2.29 23.79 -26.18
CA ALA A 495 -1.79 25.16 -26.26
C ALA A 495 -2.50 25.96 -27.36
N GLY A 496 -2.73 25.34 -28.52
CA GLY A 496 -3.41 25.95 -29.66
C GLY A 496 -4.88 26.29 -29.39
N ILE A 497 -5.62 25.42 -28.70
CA ILE A 497 -7.00 25.69 -28.27
C ILE A 497 -7.01 26.88 -27.29
N LEU A 498 -6.14 26.87 -26.27
CA LEU A 498 -6.09 27.97 -25.29
C LEU A 498 -5.80 29.32 -25.96
N LEU A 499 -4.83 29.35 -26.88
CA LEU A 499 -4.48 30.56 -27.63
C LEU A 499 -5.61 30.98 -28.57
N GLY A 500 -6.29 30.00 -29.20
CA GLY A 500 -7.46 30.25 -30.04
C GLY A 500 -8.64 30.86 -29.28
N ILE A 501 -8.90 30.40 -28.05
CA ILE A 501 -9.92 30.97 -27.16
C ILE A 501 -9.59 32.43 -26.83
N LEU A 502 -8.32 32.71 -26.53
CA LEU A 502 -7.87 34.07 -26.22
C LEU A 502 -8.06 35.01 -27.42
N VAL A 503 -7.66 34.58 -28.63
CA VAL A 503 -7.84 35.36 -29.86
C VAL A 503 -9.33 35.56 -30.19
N ALA A 504 -10.15 34.52 -30.02
CA ALA A 504 -11.59 34.61 -30.24
C ALA A 504 -12.24 35.68 -29.34
N PHE A 505 -11.83 35.76 -28.08
CA PHE A 505 -12.35 36.74 -27.14
C PHE A 505 -11.96 38.18 -27.51
N VAL A 506 -10.71 38.38 -27.98
CA VAL A 506 -10.22 39.69 -28.44
C VAL A 506 -11.03 40.18 -29.65
N ILE A 507 -11.29 39.31 -30.63
CA ILE A 507 -12.06 39.67 -31.83
C ILE A 507 -13.51 40.01 -31.45
N ASP A 508 -14.14 39.21 -30.59
CA ASP A 508 -15.54 39.42 -30.23
C ASP A 508 -15.75 40.71 -29.41
N ASN A 509 -14.79 41.06 -28.56
CA ASN A 509 -14.85 42.30 -27.76
C ASN A 509 -14.64 43.58 -28.59
N LEU A 510 -14.16 43.48 -29.84
CA LEU A 510 -14.01 44.63 -30.75
C LEU A 510 -15.31 44.95 -31.50
N GLU A 511 -16.27 44.02 -31.58
CA GLU A 511 -17.57 44.23 -32.24
C GLU A 511 -18.59 44.85 -31.26
N ASN A 512 -18.69 46.18 -31.26
CA ASN A 512 -19.40 46.99 -30.26
C ASN A 512 -20.94 47.08 -30.47
N VAL A 513 -21.59 45.95 -30.74
CA VAL A 513 -23.01 45.84 -31.17
C VAL A 513 -23.85 45.06 -30.16
N TYR A 514 -25.17 45.32 -30.10
CA TYR A 514 -26.13 44.52 -29.31
C TYR A 514 -26.52 43.23 -30.03
N HIS A 515 -26.39 42.09 -29.36
CA HIS A 515 -26.70 40.79 -29.95
C HIS A 515 -27.90 40.10 -29.31
N ASP A 516 -28.34 40.57 -28.15
CA ASP A 516 -29.46 39.99 -27.42
C ASP A 516 -30.40 41.08 -26.88
N GLY A 517 -31.69 40.79 -26.82
CA GLY A 517 -32.72 41.70 -26.32
C GLY A 517 -32.55 42.04 -24.84
N ASP A 518 -31.98 41.10 -24.07
CA ASP A 518 -31.65 41.34 -22.66
C ASP A 518 -30.52 42.35 -22.48
N GLU A 519 -29.53 42.37 -23.38
CA GLU A 519 -28.47 43.40 -23.38
C GLU A 519 -29.04 44.80 -23.63
N VAL A 520 -30.04 44.88 -24.53
CA VAL A 520 -30.76 46.13 -24.81
C VAL A 520 -31.51 46.57 -23.56
N LYS A 521 -32.31 45.70 -22.93
CA LYS A 521 -33.06 46.00 -21.70
C LYS A 521 -32.15 46.50 -20.57
N GLN A 522 -31.02 45.82 -20.34
CA GLN A 522 -30.07 46.19 -19.29
C GLN A 522 -29.42 47.55 -19.56
N THR A 523 -29.10 47.85 -20.83
CA THR A 523 -28.42 49.10 -21.17
C THR A 523 -29.37 50.29 -21.21
N THR A 524 -30.59 50.09 -21.71
CA THR A 524 -31.59 51.17 -21.81
C THR A 524 -32.29 51.45 -20.49
N GLN A 525 -32.33 50.46 -19.58
CA GLN A 525 -33.14 50.48 -18.35
C GLN A 525 -34.64 50.69 -18.62
N LEU A 526 -35.09 50.42 -19.84
CA LEU A 526 -36.49 50.51 -20.27
C LEU A 526 -37.11 49.11 -20.35
N PRO A 527 -38.43 48.98 -20.20
CA PRO A 527 -39.10 47.69 -20.37
C PRO A 527 -38.96 47.19 -21.81
N LEU A 528 -38.61 45.91 -21.96
CA LEU A 528 -38.54 45.24 -23.26
C LEU A 528 -39.94 44.78 -23.69
N LEU A 529 -40.52 45.50 -24.64
CA LEU A 529 -41.87 45.26 -25.12
C LEU A 529 -41.93 44.02 -26.02
N GLY A 530 -40.87 43.70 -26.75
CA GLY A 530 -40.80 42.45 -27.53
C GLY A 530 -39.42 42.24 -28.16
N VAL A 531 -39.15 40.98 -28.53
CA VAL A 531 -38.02 40.60 -29.38
C VAL A 531 -38.58 40.06 -30.68
N ILE A 532 -38.37 40.79 -31.78
CA ILE A 532 -38.88 40.45 -33.10
C ILE A 532 -37.80 39.65 -33.86
N PRO A 533 -38.07 38.38 -34.23
CA PRO A 533 -37.10 37.56 -34.95
C PRO A 533 -36.94 38.01 -36.41
N PHE A 534 -35.77 37.76 -37.00
CA PHE A 534 -35.51 38.10 -38.40
C PHE A 534 -36.25 37.13 -39.34
N HIS A 535 -36.92 37.66 -40.37
CA HIS A 535 -37.60 36.85 -41.37
C HIS A 535 -37.36 37.39 -42.79
N LYS A 536 -36.70 36.60 -43.64
CA LYS A 536 -36.23 37.01 -44.98
C LYS A 536 -37.34 37.08 -46.06
N GLU A 537 -38.44 36.37 -45.86
CA GLU A 537 -39.50 36.15 -46.88
C GLU A 537 -40.74 37.06 -46.74
N LEU A 538 -40.83 37.95 -45.73
CA LEU A 538 -42.02 38.81 -45.49
C LEU A 538 -41.97 40.14 -46.28
N LYS A 539 -41.60 40.11 -47.57
CA LYS A 539 -41.57 41.32 -48.42
C LYS A 539 -42.95 41.83 -48.83
N LYS A 540 -44.01 41.07 -48.58
CA LYS A 540 -45.42 41.51 -48.70
C LYS A 540 -46.11 41.27 -47.36
N LEU A 541 -46.83 42.28 -46.85
CA LEU A 541 -47.73 42.12 -45.71
C LEU A 541 -48.80 41.10 -46.11
N ALA A 542 -48.67 39.86 -45.65
CA ALA A 542 -49.62 38.79 -45.95
C ALA A 542 -50.89 38.98 -45.12
N ARG A 543 -52.07 38.76 -45.73
CA ARG A 543 -53.32 38.62 -44.96
C ARG A 543 -53.20 37.35 -44.11
N THR A 544 -53.56 37.42 -42.83
CA THR A 544 -53.56 36.26 -41.91
C THR A 544 -54.38 35.07 -42.48
N GLY A 545 -55.36 35.34 -43.35
CA GLY A 545 -56.12 34.33 -44.10
C GLY A 545 -55.37 33.59 -45.22
N ASP A 546 -54.30 34.15 -45.80
CA ASP A 546 -53.54 33.52 -46.90
C ASP A 546 -52.61 32.39 -46.40
N VAL A 547 -52.28 32.38 -45.10
CA VAL A 547 -51.50 31.30 -44.46
C VAL A 547 -52.26 29.96 -44.53
N ILE A 548 -53.60 30.01 -44.61
CA ILE A 548 -54.45 28.81 -44.69
C ILE A 548 -54.63 28.34 -46.14
N GLN A 549 -54.53 29.22 -47.15
CA GLN A 549 -54.75 28.89 -48.57
C GLN A 549 -53.52 28.41 -49.35
N LEU A 550 -52.31 28.56 -48.81
CA LEU A 550 -51.09 27.94 -49.37
C LEU A 550 -51.08 26.40 -49.30
N THR A 551 -52.10 25.80 -48.69
CA THR A 551 -52.20 24.35 -48.42
C THR A 551 -52.80 23.49 -49.54
N LYS A 552 -53.27 24.07 -50.67
CA LYS A 552 -54.09 23.31 -51.64
C LYS A 552 -53.53 23.08 -53.04
N LYS A 553 -52.23 23.27 -53.30
CA LYS A 553 -51.71 23.05 -54.67
C LYS A 553 -50.25 22.58 -54.79
N HIS A 554 -49.90 21.37 -54.33
CA HIS A 554 -49.00 20.44 -55.08
C HIS A 554 -48.89 19.05 -54.44
N ASN A 555 -48.61 18.03 -55.28
CA ASN A 555 -48.41 16.62 -54.94
C ASN A 555 -47.20 16.34 -54.01
N PRO A 556 -47.18 15.22 -53.26
CA PRO A 556 -46.15 14.96 -52.26
C PRO A 556 -45.00 14.11 -52.82
N GLU A 557 -43.80 14.69 -52.91
CA GLU A 557 -42.53 13.96 -52.93
C GLU A 557 -41.64 14.44 -51.78
N ARG A 558 -40.95 13.47 -51.16
CA ARG A 558 -40.56 13.40 -49.74
C ARG A 558 -39.43 14.32 -49.25
N GLU A 559 -39.15 15.44 -49.90
CA GLU A 559 -38.14 16.41 -49.41
C GLU A 559 -38.68 17.84 -49.20
N LEU A 560 -39.99 18.08 -49.39
CA LEU A 560 -40.61 19.42 -49.26
C LEU A 560 -41.42 19.67 -47.97
N ASP A 561 -41.62 18.66 -47.12
CA ASP A 561 -42.44 18.79 -45.90
C ASP A 561 -41.75 19.58 -44.77
N ASN A 562 -40.42 19.47 -44.65
CA ASN A 562 -39.66 20.16 -43.61
C ASN A 562 -39.45 21.64 -43.94
N TYR A 563 -39.34 22.00 -45.23
CA TYR A 563 -39.23 23.38 -45.65
C TYR A 563 -40.55 24.13 -45.42
N ALA A 564 -41.68 23.57 -45.86
CA ALA A 564 -43.01 24.16 -45.67
C ALA A 564 -43.38 24.29 -44.17
N LYS A 565 -43.10 23.27 -43.34
CA LYS A 565 -43.27 23.35 -41.87
C LYS A 565 -42.35 24.38 -41.23
N SER A 566 -41.12 24.55 -41.70
CA SER A 566 -40.19 25.55 -41.16
C SER A 566 -40.60 26.99 -41.48
N VAL A 567 -41.17 27.25 -42.66
CA VAL A 567 -41.72 28.56 -43.03
C VAL A 567 -43.00 28.86 -42.24
N GLN A 568 -43.85 27.85 -42.04
CA GLN A 568 -45.08 27.96 -41.24
C GLN A 568 -44.79 28.27 -39.75
N TYR A 569 -43.80 27.59 -39.15
CA TYR A 569 -43.43 27.78 -37.75
C TYR A 569 -42.72 29.13 -37.51
N LYS A 570 -41.85 29.57 -38.43
CA LYS A 570 -41.13 30.85 -38.32
C LYS A 570 -42.03 32.07 -38.53
N SER A 571 -43.02 31.97 -39.41
CA SER A 571 -44.02 33.03 -39.60
C SER A 571 -44.94 33.16 -38.38
N ALA A 572 -45.29 32.02 -37.73
CA ALA A 572 -46.07 32.01 -36.49
C ALA A 572 -45.30 32.68 -35.33
N GLN A 573 -44.01 32.37 -35.15
CA GLN A 573 -43.17 33.00 -34.13
C GLN A 573 -43.04 34.52 -34.33
N PHE A 574 -42.96 34.98 -35.58
CA PHE A 574 -42.90 36.41 -35.90
C PHE A 574 -44.19 37.13 -35.52
N LEU A 575 -45.36 36.60 -35.91
CA LEU A 575 -46.66 37.19 -35.57
C LEU A 575 -46.94 37.10 -34.06
N GLU A 576 -46.59 35.99 -33.42
CA GLU A 576 -46.72 35.81 -31.96
C GLU A 576 -45.90 36.84 -31.18
N ALA A 577 -44.69 37.19 -31.66
CA ALA A 577 -43.89 38.26 -31.09
C ALA A 577 -44.59 39.62 -31.18
N PHE A 578 -45.28 39.92 -32.28
CA PHE A 578 -46.09 41.14 -32.43
C PHE A 578 -47.37 41.12 -31.58
N CYS A 579 -48.04 39.98 -31.44
CA CYS A 579 -49.17 39.82 -30.51
C CYS A 579 -48.74 40.06 -29.06
N SER A 580 -47.59 39.51 -28.65
CA SER A 580 -47.00 39.76 -27.32
C SER A 580 -46.64 41.24 -27.14
N PHE A 581 -46.03 41.86 -28.15
CA PHE A 581 -45.71 43.28 -28.17
C PHE A 581 -46.98 44.13 -27.99
N TYR A 582 -48.02 43.89 -28.79
CA TYR A 582 -49.30 44.60 -28.70
C TYR A 582 -49.97 44.42 -27.34
N THR A 583 -50.01 43.20 -26.79
CA THR A 583 -50.60 42.92 -25.46
C THR A 583 -49.92 43.74 -24.35
N LYS A 584 -48.59 43.86 -24.40
CA LYS A 584 -47.84 44.68 -23.44
C LYS A 584 -48.12 46.17 -23.62
N VAL A 585 -48.18 46.65 -24.87
CA VAL A 585 -48.58 48.05 -25.16
C VAL A 585 -49.98 48.34 -24.65
N GLN A 586 -50.92 47.40 -24.81
CA GLN A 586 -52.29 47.51 -24.31
C GLN A 586 -52.34 47.57 -22.78
N SER A 587 -51.47 46.85 -22.07
CA SER A 587 -51.35 46.94 -20.61
C SER A 587 -50.97 48.36 -20.16
N TYR A 588 -50.00 49.00 -20.83
CA TYR A 588 -49.61 50.39 -20.52
C TYR A 588 -50.69 51.41 -20.88
N LYS A 589 -51.48 51.14 -21.93
CA LYS A 589 -52.61 51.99 -22.34
C LYS A 589 -53.67 52.13 -21.25
N ILE A 590 -53.93 51.06 -20.49
CA ILE A 590 -54.92 51.06 -19.39
C ILE A 590 -54.44 51.94 -18.22
N GLU A 591 -53.14 51.97 -17.95
CA GLU A 591 -52.57 52.74 -16.84
C GLU A 591 -52.34 54.23 -17.15
N ALA A 592 -52.00 54.58 -18.40
CA ALA A 592 -51.56 55.92 -18.78
C ALA A 592 -52.42 56.63 -19.84
N SER A 593 -53.57 56.07 -20.24
CA SER A 593 -54.51 56.63 -21.24
C SER A 593 -53.88 56.96 -22.61
N ILE A 594 -52.91 56.16 -23.04
CA ILE A 594 -52.15 56.37 -24.28
C ILE A 594 -53.04 56.12 -25.52
N ARG A 595 -53.22 57.12 -26.38
CA ARG A 595 -53.97 56.99 -27.64
C ARG A 595 -53.10 57.16 -28.88
N SER A 596 -51.98 57.87 -28.76
CA SER A 596 -51.00 58.03 -29.84
C SER A 596 -49.64 57.44 -29.48
N ILE A 597 -49.07 56.64 -30.38
CA ILE A 597 -47.77 55.99 -30.20
C ILE A 597 -46.87 56.29 -31.39
N ALA A 598 -45.68 56.81 -31.12
CA ALA A 598 -44.62 56.92 -32.11
C ALA A 598 -43.68 55.73 -32.08
N ILE A 599 -43.36 55.20 -33.25
CA ILE A 599 -42.32 54.20 -33.44
C ILE A 599 -41.08 54.89 -34.03
N THR A 600 -39.97 54.86 -33.29
CA THR A 600 -38.69 55.47 -33.73
C THR A 600 -37.51 54.53 -33.48
N SER A 601 -36.32 54.88 -33.97
CA SER A 601 -35.08 54.15 -33.77
C SER A 601 -33.88 55.11 -33.63
N ALA A 602 -32.76 54.63 -33.08
CA ALA A 602 -31.57 55.46 -32.94
C ALA A 602 -30.98 55.84 -34.32
N THR A 603 -30.87 54.85 -35.22
CA THR A 603 -30.35 55.04 -36.57
C THR A 603 -31.27 54.49 -37.65
N SER A 604 -30.94 54.77 -38.92
CA SER A 604 -31.70 54.28 -40.06
C SER A 604 -31.55 52.76 -40.25
N GLY A 605 -32.67 52.11 -40.62
CA GLY A 605 -32.68 50.70 -40.99
C GLY A 605 -32.64 49.72 -39.81
N GLU A 606 -33.16 50.12 -38.65
CA GLU A 606 -33.36 49.24 -37.48
C GLU A 606 -34.75 48.57 -37.45
N GLY A 607 -35.65 48.91 -38.39
CA GLY A 607 -36.94 48.25 -38.56
C GLY A 607 -38.19 49.03 -38.12
N LYS A 608 -38.06 50.32 -37.79
CA LYS A 608 -39.15 51.22 -37.33
C LYS A 608 -40.48 51.09 -38.11
N THR A 609 -40.45 51.26 -39.43
CA THR A 609 -41.63 51.16 -40.31
C THR A 609 -42.23 49.76 -40.30
N THR A 610 -41.40 48.70 -40.23
CA THR A 610 -41.90 47.32 -40.13
C THR A 610 -42.64 47.13 -38.81
N VAL A 611 -42.04 47.58 -37.71
CA VAL A 611 -42.66 47.48 -36.37
C VAL A 611 -43.95 48.28 -36.30
N ALA A 612 -44.00 49.50 -36.86
CA ALA A 612 -45.20 50.33 -36.91
C ALA A 612 -46.34 49.68 -37.71
N ALA A 613 -46.06 49.17 -38.90
CA ALA A 613 -47.05 48.55 -39.76
C ALA A 613 -47.67 47.29 -39.12
N TYR A 614 -46.83 46.40 -38.58
CA TYR A 614 -47.31 45.15 -37.96
C TYR A 614 -48.01 45.40 -36.62
N LEU A 615 -47.56 46.37 -35.82
CA LEU A 615 -48.29 46.77 -34.61
C LEU A 615 -49.70 47.27 -34.96
N ALA A 616 -49.82 48.13 -35.98
CA ALA A 616 -51.10 48.67 -36.40
C ALA A 616 -52.03 47.57 -36.97
N GLN A 617 -51.48 46.63 -37.74
CA GLN A 617 -52.22 45.48 -38.24
C GLN A 617 -52.74 44.58 -37.12
N ILE A 618 -51.87 44.15 -36.19
CA ILE A 618 -52.28 43.28 -35.07
C ILE A 618 -53.29 43.97 -34.16
N ALA A 619 -53.15 45.29 -33.95
CA ALA A 619 -54.13 46.06 -33.18
C ALA A 619 -55.50 46.13 -33.88
N ALA A 620 -55.54 46.27 -35.20
CA ALA A 620 -56.77 46.26 -36.00
C ALA A 620 -57.44 44.87 -36.02
N GLU A 621 -56.65 43.81 -36.21
CA GLU A 621 -57.11 42.42 -36.14
C GLU A 621 -57.67 42.07 -34.75
N ALA A 622 -57.13 42.68 -33.68
CA ALA A 622 -57.65 42.56 -32.32
C ALA A 622 -58.94 43.37 -32.07
N GLY A 623 -59.47 44.06 -33.08
CA GLY A 623 -60.74 44.78 -33.05
C GLY A 623 -60.66 46.26 -32.68
N ALA A 624 -59.46 46.83 -32.50
CA ALA A 624 -59.32 48.26 -32.26
C ALA A 624 -59.41 49.03 -33.59
N ARG A 625 -60.04 50.21 -33.60
CA ARG A 625 -60.00 51.10 -34.78
C ARG A 625 -58.67 51.85 -34.79
N VAL A 626 -57.79 51.49 -35.72
CA VAL A 626 -56.40 51.98 -35.75
C VAL A 626 -56.17 52.91 -36.92
N LEU A 627 -55.52 54.05 -36.67
CA LEU A 627 -54.97 54.91 -37.73
C LEU A 627 -53.44 54.80 -37.75
N LEU A 628 -52.88 54.31 -38.86
CA LEU A 628 -51.45 54.30 -39.13
C LEU A 628 -51.07 55.53 -39.95
N VAL A 629 -50.24 56.40 -39.39
CA VAL A 629 -49.80 57.65 -40.00
C VAL A 629 -48.33 57.55 -40.40
N ASP A 630 -48.02 57.80 -41.67
CA ASP A 630 -46.65 57.95 -42.15
C ASP A 630 -46.14 59.36 -41.82
N GLY A 631 -45.51 59.50 -40.65
CA GLY A 631 -44.91 60.73 -40.16
C GLY A 631 -43.48 60.98 -40.68
N ASP A 632 -42.89 60.04 -41.44
CA ASP A 632 -41.61 60.24 -42.11
C ASP A 632 -41.83 60.96 -43.45
N LEU A 633 -42.08 62.26 -43.37
CA LEU A 633 -42.27 63.13 -44.54
C LEU A 633 -41.02 63.24 -45.43
N ARG A 634 -39.86 62.69 -45.01
CA ARG A 634 -38.61 62.73 -45.78
C ARG A 634 -38.41 61.47 -46.60
N HIS A 635 -38.66 60.30 -46.01
CA HIS A 635 -38.50 59.00 -46.68
C HIS A 635 -39.74 58.13 -46.42
N PRO A 636 -40.91 58.50 -46.97
CA PRO A 636 -42.15 57.78 -46.68
C PRO A 636 -42.08 56.35 -47.20
N GLN A 637 -42.44 55.39 -46.36
CA GLN A 637 -42.35 53.95 -46.66
C GLN A 637 -43.67 53.20 -46.51
N ILE A 638 -44.68 53.79 -45.83
CA ILE A 638 -45.93 53.08 -45.54
C ILE A 638 -46.71 52.80 -46.82
N HIS A 639 -46.83 53.80 -47.72
CA HIS A 639 -47.55 53.62 -48.98
C HIS A 639 -46.97 52.48 -49.85
N LEU A 640 -45.65 52.29 -49.86
CA LEU A 640 -44.99 51.19 -50.58
C LEU A 640 -45.33 49.82 -49.97
N ARG A 641 -45.47 49.74 -48.65
CA ARG A 641 -45.75 48.48 -47.94
C ARG A 641 -47.19 48.01 -48.12
N PHE A 642 -48.13 48.96 -48.13
CA PHE A 642 -49.57 48.68 -48.27
C PHE A 642 -50.07 48.80 -49.72
N GLY A 643 -49.21 49.18 -50.68
CA GLY A 643 -49.57 49.30 -52.09
C GLY A 643 -50.53 50.46 -52.40
N LEU A 644 -50.43 51.56 -51.64
CA LEU A 644 -51.32 52.71 -51.72
C LEU A 644 -50.72 53.85 -52.54
N LEU A 645 -51.58 54.73 -53.07
CA LEU A 645 -51.15 55.97 -53.72
C LEU A 645 -50.74 57.00 -52.65
N ASN A 646 -49.66 57.75 -52.94
CA ASN A 646 -49.09 58.76 -52.03
C ASN A 646 -49.16 60.19 -52.61
N ASN A 647 -50.16 60.47 -53.44
CA ASN A 647 -50.31 61.76 -54.11
C ASN A 647 -50.88 62.86 -53.19
N GLN A 648 -51.67 62.45 -52.20
CA GLN A 648 -52.26 63.29 -51.15
C GLN A 648 -52.13 62.53 -49.82
N GLY A 649 -51.61 63.18 -48.79
CA GLY A 649 -51.35 62.60 -47.48
C GLY A 649 -51.23 63.64 -46.38
N LEU A 650 -50.51 63.31 -45.32
CA LEU A 650 -50.29 64.19 -44.17
C LEU A 650 -49.74 65.56 -44.58
N SER A 651 -48.80 65.63 -45.53
CA SER A 651 -48.23 66.90 -45.98
C SER A 651 -49.28 67.83 -46.61
N GLU A 652 -50.18 67.32 -47.45
CA GLU A 652 -51.27 68.10 -48.04
C GLU A 652 -52.33 68.49 -46.99
N VAL A 653 -52.66 67.61 -46.03
CA VAL A 653 -53.57 67.96 -44.92
C VAL A 653 -53.03 69.13 -44.10
N LEU A 654 -51.71 69.14 -43.84
CA LEU A 654 -51.07 70.18 -43.02
C LEU A 654 -50.81 71.49 -43.79
N SER A 655 -50.58 71.42 -45.11
CA SER A 655 -50.21 72.58 -45.93
C SER A 655 -51.37 73.22 -46.68
N GLU A 656 -52.28 72.42 -47.23
CA GLU A 656 -53.41 72.86 -48.05
C GLU A 656 -54.75 72.85 -47.27
N GLY A 657 -54.77 72.28 -46.06
CA GLY A 657 -55.97 72.25 -45.21
C GLY A 657 -57.07 71.32 -45.73
N ILE A 658 -56.69 70.30 -46.52
CA ILE A 658 -57.63 69.29 -47.03
C ILE A 658 -58.29 68.56 -45.87
N ASP A 659 -59.59 68.28 -46.00
CA ASP A 659 -60.32 67.48 -45.02
C ASP A 659 -59.69 66.10 -44.84
N ILE A 660 -59.31 65.80 -43.59
CA ILE A 660 -58.67 64.55 -43.15
C ILE A 660 -59.44 63.31 -43.64
N SER A 661 -60.77 63.37 -43.66
CA SER A 661 -61.63 62.25 -44.03
C SER A 661 -61.51 61.84 -45.50
N LYS A 662 -61.04 62.73 -46.38
CA LYS A 662 -60.84 62.47 -47.81
C LYS A 662 -59.50 61.83 -48.14
N VAL A 663 -58.53 61.95 -47.23
CA VAL A 663 -57.14 61.55 -47.45
C VAL A 663 -56.79 60.25 -46.72
N ILE A 664 -57.51 59.95 -45.62
CA ILE A 664 -57.40 58.66 -44.94
C ILE A 664 -57.96 57.56 -45.86
N GLN A 665 -57.14 56.56 -46.11
CA GLN A 665 -57.50 55.39 -46.92
C GLN A 665 -57.73 54.19 -45.99
N GLN A 666 -58.80 53.43 -46.21
CA GLN A 666 -58.98 52.16 -45.52
C GLN A 666 -58.00 51.12 -46.09
N SER A 667 -57.37 50.35 -45.21
CA SER A 667 -56.39 49.34 -45.61
C SER A 667 -57.07 48.19 -46.36
N PRO A 668 -56.44 47.62 -47.40
CA PRO A 668 -56.94 46.40 -48.03
C PRO A 668 -56.75 45.16 -47.14
N LEU A 669 -56.05 45.25 -46.01
CA LEU A 669 -55.73 44.08 -45.17
C LEU A 669 -56.76 43.81 -44.07
N ASP A 670 -57.33 44.86 -43.46
CA ASP A 670 -58.28 44.77 -42.35
C ASP A 670 -59.22 45.99 -42.38
N ASP A 671 -60.51 45.77 -42.08
CA ASP A 671 -61.53 46.82 -42.12
C ASP A 671 -61.36 47.86 -41.00
N ASN A 672 -60.73 47.50 -39.88
CA ASN A 672 -60.48 48.39 -38.75
C ASN A 672 -59.16 49.17 -38.87
N LEU A 673 -58.37 48.93 -39.93
CA LEU A 673 -57.11 49.61 -40.18
C LEU A 673 -57.25 50.73 -41.21
N PHE A 674 -56.94 51.94 -40.77
CA PHE A 674 -56.95 53.15 -41.59
C PHE A 674 -55.52 53.66 -41.74
N ILE A 675 -55.19 54.17 -42.93
CA ILE A 675 -53.83 54.58 -43.27
C ILE A 675 -53.86 56.01 -43.80
N LEU A 676 -53.03 56.86 -43.20
CA LEU A 676 -52.67 58.16 -43.73
C LEU A 676 -51.24 58.11 -44.23
N THR A 677 -51.06 58.17 -45.54
CA THR A 677 -49.74 58.24 -46.17
C THR A 677 -49.13 59.64 -45.98
N ALA A 678 -47.82 59.78 -46.20
CA ALA A 678 -47.12 61.04 -45.93
C ALA A 678 -47.51 62.16 -46.90
N GLY A 679 -47.94 61.81 -48.12
CA GLY A 679 -48.18 62.76 -49.20
C GLY A 679 -46.90 63.12 -49.96
N ARG A 680 -46.94 64.22 -50.72
CA ARG A 680 -45.75 64.70 -51.42
C ARG A 680 -44.72 65.22 -50.42
N ILE A 681 -43.44 64.94 -50.68
CA ILE A 681 -42.33 65.36 -49.81
C ILE A 681 -42.31 66.90 -49.73
N PRO A 682 -42.55 67.51 -48.56
CA PRO A 682 -42.61 68.95 -48.43
C PRO A 682 -41.21 69.57 -48.36
N ALA A 683 -41.07 70.82 -48.78
CA ALA A 683 -39.79 71.54 -48.73
C ALA A 683 -39.25 71.73 -47.30
N ASN A 684 -40.14 71.87 -46.30
CA ASN A 684 -39.77 71.98 -44.89
C ASN A 684 -40.70 71.13 -43.99
N PRO A 685 -40.36 69.84 -43.79
CA PRO A 685 -41.15 68.94 -42.94
C PRO A 685 -41.27 69.41 -41.49
N THR A 686 -40.20 69.93 -40.90
CA THR A 686 -40.15 70.40 -39.50
C THR A 686 -41.24 71.45 -39.25
N LYS A 687 -41.36 72.42 -40.16
CA LYS A 687 -42.35 73.51 -40.06
C LYS A 687 -43.78 72.98 -40.06
N LEU A 688 -44.09 72.00 -40.91
CA LEU A 688 -45.42 71.39 -40.97
C LEU A 688 -45.75 70.62 -39.69
N LEU A 689 -44.80 69.82 -39.18
CA LEU A 689 -44.99 69.04 -37.96
C LEU A 689 -45.10 69.90 -36.69
N SER A 690 -44.49 71.09 -36.68
CA SER A 690 -44.63 72.07 -35.59
C SER A 690 -45.89 72.94 -35.66
N SER A 691 -46.70 72.79 -36.70
CA SER A 691 -47.85 73.68 -36.95
C SER A 691 -49.03 73.41 -36.01
N LEU A 692 -49.87 74.43 -35.79
CA LEU A 692 -51.13 74.27 -35.05
C LEU A 692 -52.10 73.30 -35.75
N THR A 693 -52.02 73.21 -37.08
CA THR A 693 -52.77 72.23 -37.88
C THR A 693 -52.39 70.79 -37.50
N MET A 694 -51.12 70.53 -37.18
CA MET A 694 -50.65 69.21 -36.74
C MET A 694 -51.20 68.85 -35.36
N GLN A 695 -51.21 69.80 -34.43
CA GLN A 695 -51.82 69.59 -33.11
C GLN A 695 -53.32 69.27 -33.24
N THR A 696 -54.04 70.08 -34.04
CA THR A 696 -55.47 69.86 -34.31
C THR A 696 -55.72 68.50 -34.98
N PHE A 697 -54.80 68.07 -35.86
CA PHE A 697 -54.87 66.77 -36.50
C PHE A 697 -54.71 65.63 -35.48
N ILE A 698 -53.71 65.72 -34.58
CA ILE A 698 -53.48 64.72 -33.52
C ILE A 698 -54.73 64.60 -32.63
N ASP A 699 -55.25 65.73 -32.13
CA ASP A 699 -56.43 65.76 -31.24
C ASP A 699 -57.67 65.12 -31.90
N ARG A 700 -57.93 65.47 -33.17
CA ARG A 700 -59.05 64.89 -33.95
C ARG A 700 -58.86 63.40 -34.20
N SER A 701 -57.62 62.97 -34.46
CA SER A 701 -57.31 61.57 -34.73
C SER A 701 -57.49 60.71 -33.47
N GLN A 702 -57.03 61.18 -32.32
CA GLN A 702 -57.20 60.53 -31.01
C GLN A 702 -58.67 60.47 -30.54
N THR A 703 -59.56 61.28 -31.12
CA THR A 703 -61.01 61.25 -30.84
C THR A 703 -61.73 60.22 -31.71
N ASN A 704 -61.30 60.03 -32.95
CA ASN A 704 -61.99 59.18 -33.94
C ASN A 704 -61.46 57.75 -34.00
N TYR A 705 -60.27 57.49 -33.45
CA TYR A 705 -59.59 56.20 -33.48
C TYR A 705 -59.19 55.77 -32.07
N ASP A 706 -59.23 54.45 -31.83
CA ASP A 706 -58.86 53.87 -30.55
C ASP A 706 -57.35 53.90 -30.33
N LEU A 707 -56.56 53.82 -31.40
CA LEU A 707 -55.10 53.88 -31.39
C LEU A 707 -54.60 54.56 -32.67
N VAL A 708 -53.69 55.52 -32.53
CA VAL A 708 -53.00 56.16 -33.66
C VAL A 708 -51.51 55.81 -33.59
N VAL A 709 -51.00 55.10 -34.59
CA VAL A 709 -49.59 54.70 -34.68
C VAL A 709 -48.88 55.60 -35.69
N TYR A 710 -47.82 56.28 -35.27
CA TYR A 710 -47.01 57.15 -36.11
C TYR A 710 -45.69 56.44 -36.46
N ASP A 711 -45.44 56.19 -37.74
CA ASP A 711 -44.09 55.89 -38.22
C ASP A 711 -43.30 57.21 -38.27
N THR A 712 -42.13 57.25 -37.64
CA THR A 712 -41.34 58.48 -37.51
C THR A 712 -39.94 58.30 -38.08
N PRO A 713 -39.23 59.36 -38.51
CA PRO A 713 -37.82 59.26 -38.87
C PRO A 713 -36.97 58.75 -37.69
N HIS A 714 -35.74 58.31 -37.96
CA HIS A 714 -34.80 57.97 -36.88
C HIS A 714 -34.44 59.22 -36.07
N LEU A 715 -34.09 59.02 -34.80
CA LEU A 715 -33.91 60.11 -33.84
C LEU A 715 -32.63 60.91 -34.08
N LEU A 716 -31.49 60.23 -34.17
CA LEU A 716 -30.19 60.91 -34.21
C LEU A 716 -30.01 61.68 -35.52
N GLY A 717 -29.75 62.98 -35.40
CA GLY A 717 -29.48 63.86 -36.55
C GLY A 717 -30.73 64.39 -37.26
N ARG A 718 -31.94 64.24 -36.69
CA ARG A 718 -33.21 64.74 -37.28
C ARG A 718 -34.07 65.50 -36.25
N LEU A 719 -34.13 66.82 -36.39
CA LEU A 719 -34.94 67.70 -35.51
C LEU A 719 -36.45 67.43 -35.63
N ASP A 720 -36.91 67.02 -36.81
CA ASP A 720 -38.32 66.80 -37.14
C ASP A 720 -38.95 65.71 -36.25
N THR A 721 -38.15 64.70 -35.89
CA THR A 721 -38.58 63.59 -35.03
C THR A 721 -38.93 64.12 -33.64
N ASN A 722 -38.05 64.89 -33.01
CA ASN A 722 -38.30 65.43 -31.65
C ASN A 722 -39.54 66.32 -31.58
N VAL A 723 -39.78 67.14 -32.60
CA VAL A 723 -40.96 68.01 -32.69
C VAL A 723 -42.24 67.20 -32.71
N LEU A 724 -42.28 66.13 -33.52
CA LEU A 724 -43.44 65.24 -33.59
C LEU A 724 -43.62 64.45 -32.29
N LEU A 725 -42.54 63.84 -31.77
CA LEU A 725 -42.56 63.04 -30.55
C LEU A 725 -43.10 63.83 -29.35
N SER A 726 -42.77 65.12 -29.24
CA SER A 726 -43.21 65.99 -28.14
C SER A 726 -44.72 66.22 -28.06
N GLN A 727 -45.47 65.90 -29.12
CA GLN A 727 -46.92 66.10 -29.22
C GLN A 727 -47.71 64.79 -29.05
N LEU A 728 -47.04 63.65 -28.80
CA LEU A 728 -47.64 62.32 -28.75
C LEU A 728 -47.56 61.72 -27.34
N ASP A 729 -48.43 60.76 -27.04
CA ASP A 729 -48.61 60.23 -25.68
C ASP A 729 -47.50 59.25 -25.28
N GLY A 730 -46.95 58.51 -26.24
CA GLY A 730 -45.95 57.48 -25.97
C GLY A 730 -44.99 57.18 -27.11
N ILE A 731 -43.77 56.78 -26.75
CA ILE A 731 -42.70 56.43 -27.70
C ILE A 731 -42.29 54.98 -27.49
N VAL A 732 -42.19 54.24 -28.58
CA VAL A 732 -41.53 52.92 -28.62
C VAL A 732 -40.22 53.04 -29.40
N LEU A 733 -39.12 52.68 -28.74
CA LEU A 733 -37.80 52.71 -29.33
C LEU A 733 -37.43 51.34 -29.91
N VAL A 734 -37.30 51.25 -31.23
CA VAL A 734 -36.84 50.05 -31.93
C VAL A 734 -35.31 50.04 -31.93
N THR A 735 -34.72 48.89 -31.55
CA THR A 735 -33.28 48.64 -31.53
C THR A 735 -32.95 47.45 -32.44
N GLY A 736 -32.12 47.67 -33.46
CA GLY A 736 -31.69 46.61 -34.38
C GLY A 736 -30.62 45.67 -33.76
N LEU A 737 -30.97 44.43 -33.39
CA LEU A 737 -29.99 43.43 -32.94
C LEU A 737 -29.06 43.04 -34.11
N GLY A 738 -27.75 43.05 -33.87
CA GLY A 738 -26.71 42.80 -34.88
C GLY A 738 -26.30 44.03 -35.69
N LYS A 739 -26.94 45.19 -35.48
CA LYS A 739 -26.63 46.44 -36.21
C LYS A 739 -26.50 47.68 -35.33
N ALA A 740 -27.30 47.77 -34.26
CA ALA A 740 -27.29 48.93 -33.37
C ALA A 740 -26.00 48.96 -32.54
N LEU A 741 -25.24 50.05 -32.67
CA LEU A 741 -24.03 50.29 -31.90
C LEU A 741 -24.39 50.76 -30.48
N ARG A 742 -23.69 50.20 -29.48
CA ARG A 742 -23.86 50.57 -28.05
C ARG A 742 -23.79 52.09 -27.77
N PRO A 743 -22.81 52.85 -28.28
CA PRO A 743 -22.76 54.30 -28.04
C PRO A 743 -23.94 55.04 -28.66
N THR A 744 -24.40 54.60 -29.82
CA THR A 744 -25.45 55.27 -30.59
C THR A 744 -26.83 55.12 -29.94
N LEU A 745 -27.16 53.95 -29.40
CA LEU A 745 -28.40 53.76 -28.65
C LEU A 745 -28.43 54.59 -27.36
N LYS A 746 -27.30 54.70 -26.64
CA LYS A 746 -27.18 55.54 -25.45
C LYS A 746 -27.42 57.01 -25.77
N GLN A 747 -26.81 57.52 -26.84
CA GLN A 747 -27.01 58.88 -27.29
C GLN A 747 -28.48 59.16 -27.64
N ALA A 748 -29.16 58.22 -28.30
CA ALA A 748 -30.57 58.36 -28.62
C ALA A 748 -31.46 58.41 -27.35
N LEU A 749 -31.15 57.62 -26.33
CA LEU A 749 -31.86 57.67 -25.05
C LEU A 749 -31.64 58.98 -24.30
N GLU A 750 -30.44 59.55 -24.35
CA GLU A 750 -30.17 60.87 -23.75
C GLU A 750 -31.00 61.96 -24.44
N GLU A 751 -31.11 61.92 -25.76
CA GLU A 751 -31.95 62.85 -26.54
C GLU A 751 -33.45 62.69 -26.19
N LEU A 752 -33.95 61.45 -26.07
CA LEU A 752 -35.33 61.21 -25.65
C LEU A 752 -35.60 61.58 -24.19
N LYS A 753 -34.64 61.44 -23.27
CA LYS A 753 -34.82 61.88 -21.87
C LYS A 753 -34.96 63.40 -21.77
N SER A 754 -34.41 64.15 -22.73
CA SER A 754 -34.51 65.60 -22.79
C SER A 754 -35.88 66.10 -23.29
N SER A 755 -36.56 65.31 -24.13
CA SER A 755 -37.95 65.56 -24.53
C SER A 755 -38.88 64.95 -23.48
N ARG A 756 -39.80 65.73 -22.90
CA ARG A 756 -40.62 65.32 -21.73
C ARG A 756 -41.70 64.26 -22.04
N VAL A 757 -41.42 63.31 -22.91
CA VAL A 757 -42.36 62.32 -23.45
C VAL A 757 -42.16 60.98 -22.75
N SER A 758 -43.26 60.24 -22.54
CA SER A 758 -43.21 58.91 -21.93
C SER A 758 -42.63 57.88 -22.91
N ILE A 759 -41.49 57.29 -22.57
CA ILE A 759 -40.93 56.17 -23.33
C ILE A 759 -41.57 54.88 -22.80
N LEU A 760 -42.46 54.28 -23.61
CA LEU A 760 -43.22 53.08 -23.24
C LEU A 760 -42.33 51.85 -23.12
N GLY A 761 -41.22 51.83 -23.86
CA GLY A 761 -40.23 50.77 -23.81
C GLY A 761 -39.46 50.58 -25.10
N THR A 762 -38.68 49.51 -25.16
CA THR A 762 -37.85 49.17 -26.31
C THR A 762 -38.36 47.90 -26.99
N VAL A 763 -38.23 47.83 -28.31
CA VAL A 763 -38.43 46.62 -29.11
C VAL A 763 -37.11 46.21 -29.73
N ALA A 764 -36.63 45.02 -29.42
CA ALA A 764 -35.42 44.47 -30.03
C ALA A 764 -35.80 43.79 -31.35
N ASN A 765 -35.33 44.31 -32.48
CA ASN A 765 -35.63 43.76 -33.80
C ASN A 765 -34.38 43.14 -34.40
N THR A 766 -34.40 41.83 -34.68
CA THR A 766 -33.27 41.18 -35.35
C THR A 766 -33.22 41.59 -36.81
N VAL A 767 -32.11 42.19 -37.23
CA VAL A 767 -31.88 42.65 -38.60
C VAL A 767 -30.88 41.75 -39.33
N GLU A 768 -30.97 41.69 -40.66
CA GLU A 768 -30.00 40.95 -41.49
C GLU A 768 -28.61 41.59 -41.35
N HIS A 769 -27.59 40.76 -41.10
CA HIS A 769 -26.18 41.15 -41.05
C HIS A 769 -25.63 41.48 -42.43
#